data_AF-A0A3L7VQ70-F1
#
_entry.id   AF-A0A3L7VQ70-F1
#
_cell.length_a   1.000
_cell.length_b   1.000
_cell.length_c   1.000
_cell.angle_alpha   90.00
_cell.angle_beta   90.00
_cell.angle_gamma   90.00
#
_symmetry.space_group_name_H-M   'P 1'
#
loop_
_entity.id
_entity.type
_entity.pdbx_description
1 polymer ?
#
loop_
_entity_poly.entity_id
_entity_poly.type
_entity_poly.pdbx_seq_one_letter_code
_entity_poly.pdbx_strand_id
1 'polypeptide(L)'
;PKPNLASRIFGSSKPHAIKSLEFIRNHPGESKPIGLEADRVGFWKQNNETVLILEGKVLVQHGYITIRCDKAVAWLNPRQHQLTGIWKMEIQAEGNLVIDASTENQKADKAHIELNTRGEIKVTSVNEKANRVPDPNDPLVIRLSEDRLKRKSNPEIAKKEAAARKQFEVEKAGFWGPALRTPGIEPSKKIPASNPLEKGPSGPTSLLPTNEGEGNDNLLSTPAKIVRTSFYFQPPPQPPPIPSPVGPPSTAAVPRPITLNQNTPPPAPAPVNPFGAQPLPPSAVGQNLPLLPSPAPPPTAPGMIPWNGQPIQPPAVAVPDNLLNPSRTYTLTPRSSSGFRVMVEPISENEQAILLTGGAILQVKDLGGAGLIDMEADRIVIWTKGSNPQQIMSNMQSQGGQTSKDLEFYLSGNVEIRQQDKPNLPRVGVADPRKGDQLQRTMRANEIFYDVRRNQAIALKSELEFSVPFIPDPIIVRAAELQQLDVHEYRVLQSEIFSSRTPGDPGLKVTMAEATIEDKKISRPDLLGFLLPESMRYKPEEEISQTFINGKDAFVYLADIPVFWFPFLQGDARDPLGPVEGVNLGYNRIYGGQFGVTLNTFDLLGLKAPEGTRWRWELDYLTARGPATGTDFDYKTQSLLGLPSKGTGMFTAYGLYDNSSMGPYGTRDILGGSRYDYNNPSHWRGRLTWRQSIEPTNLPNATIKSQIAALSDRNFQEEFFKREFDNDISPTTFVNIRQQIGALGWSVHAEPRIRSWVNETAQLPKLNGFITGYDLFNTFTYSANGGVGYSNLLTSNDPTPQYSPTDVGVAAGRFNLFQEISAPFSAGPFRIDPYVKSDIAYYTSQIEDVANTTINGSRGQSINDGISRFWGGFGGRVNLPISKLYSDMTSEMFNLDGVYHKANLGMNYFYGASNQFYQKLPQFDRFNDDSTDMAMRDWVYFAGNPTATPFNPLNGQQVNPANALYNPTWFQNYSQRKYDPQNYGIRSLADNRIDTLNSIQTLQFNIDQRWQTKRGMPGNQHTVDFLSLNLGTTLFPNPDRDNFGQLFGLYNYDLTWNPGDKTAIVSSGWMDSFEGSAKVANLGAFYTRDDRTNLYLGFRYYNPIDSRLLTGAVNYIFSPKYAITAASNYDFGTSMALSNSLVVTRMGKDLQLSLGISYNATTNNFGLTFQIMPILATYGNRMQMLNNNGGL
;
A
#
# COMPACT_ATOMS: atom_id res chain seq x y z
N PRO A 1 -13.94 -65.87 -33.02
CA PRO A 1 -14.67 -65.51 -34.26
C PRO A 1 -15.02 -64.01 -34.31
N LYS A 2 -14.40 -63.27 -35.24
CA LYS A 2 -14.80 -61.94 -35.74
C LYS A 2 -14.80 -62.02 -37.27
N PRO A 3 -15.59 -61.20 -37.99
CA PRO A 3 -14.97 -60.42 -39.06
C PRO A 3 -15.54 -59.00 -39.26
N ASN A 4 -14.69 -58.13 -39.83
CA ASN A 4 -14.86 -56.95 -40.69
C ASN A 4 -16.06 -55.97 -40.49
N LEU A 5 -15.90 -54.65 -40.47
CA LEU A 5 -14.83 -53.73 -40.93
C LEU A 5 -14.67 -53.64 -42.46
N ALA A 6 -15.69 -53.12 -43.16
CA ALA A 6 -15.62 -52.70 -44.58
C ALA A 6 -16.64 -51.63 -45.01
N SER A 7 -17.86 -51.63 -44.46
CA SER A 7 -19.06 -51.01 -45.08
C SER A 7 -19.40 -49.56 -44.66
N ARG A 8 -18.43 -48.75 -44.21
CA ARG A 8 -18.66 -47.34 -43.79
C ARG A 8 -17.72 -46.30 -44.42
N ILE A 9 -16.99 -46.65 -45.49
CA ILE A 9 -15.92 -45.81 -46.05
C ILE A 9 -16.42 -44.70 -46.99
N PHE A 10 -17.65 -44.78 -47.51
CA PHE A 10 -18.22 -43.74 -48.39
C PHE A 10 -19.61 -43.27 -47.93
N GLY A 11 -19.68 -42.00 -47.48
CA GLY A 11 -20.92 -41.34 -47.07
C GLY A 11 -20.62 -39.98 -46.42
N SER A 12 -20.79 -38.88 -47.17
CA SER A 12 -20.47 -37.53 -46.69
C SER A 12 -21.51 -36.99 -45.70
N SER A 13 -21.08 -36.48 -44.54
CA SER A 13 -21.92 -35.73 -43.62
C SER A 13 -21.48 -34.27 -43.51
N LYS A 14 -22.41 -33.34 -43.74
CA LYS A 14 -22.24 -31.92 -43.39
C LYS A 14 -22.38 -31.76 -41.86
N PRO A 15 -21.68 -30.81 -41.21
CA PRO A 15 -21.91 -30.51 -39.80
C PRO A 15 -23.37 -30.14 -39.57
N HIS A 16 -24.01 -30.76 -38.59
CA HIS A 16 -25.35 -30.37 -38.14
C HIS A 16 -25.24 -29.14 -37.23
N ALA A 17 -26.10 -28.14 -37.46
CA ALA A 17 -26.29 -27.06 -36.51
C ALA A 17 -26.94 -27.61 -35.23
N ILE A 18 -26.49 -27.14 -34.06
CA ILE A 18 -27.04 -27.56 -32.78
C ILE A 18 -28.32 -26.75 -32.54
N LYS A 19 -29.48 -27.42 -32.47
CA LYS A 19 -30.79 -26.75 -32.45
C LYS A 19 -31.07 -25.96 -31.15
N SER A 20 -30.34 -26.26 -30.07
CA SER A 20 -30.35 -25.50 -28.82
C SER A 20 -29.07 -25.80 -28.04
N LEU A 21 -28.38 -24.76 -27.55
CA LEU A 21 -27.09 -24.84 -26.85
C LEU A 21 -27.21 -24.34 -25.40
N GLU A 22 -26.32 -24.81 -24.52
CA GLU A 22 -26.22 -24.39 -23.11
C GLU A 22 -24.79 -23.92 -22.83
N PHE A 23 -24.64 -22.70 -22.32
CA PHE A 23 -23.33 -22.09 -22.04
C PHE A 23 -23.30 -21.45 -20.64
N ILE A 24 -22.65 -22.09 -19.68
CA ILE A 24 -22.56 -21.61 -18.29
C ILE A 24 -21.11 -21.23 -17.97
N ARG A 25 -20.87 -19.97 -17.63
CA ARG A 25 -19.56 -19.48 -17.16
C ARG A 25 -19.66 -18.84 -15.77
N ASN A 26 -19.51 -19.70 -14.77
CA ASN A 26 -19.51 -19.35 -13.36
C ASN A 26 -18.10 -19.53 -12.74
N HIS A 27 -17.21 -18.54 -12.90
CA HIS A 27 -15.90 -18.55 -12.24
C HIS A 27 -15.92 -17.69 -10.97
N PRO A 28 -15.62 -18.25 -9.78
CA PRO A 28 -15.50 -17.47 -8.55
C PRO A 28 -14.42 -16.38 -8.68
N GLY A 29 -14.83 -15.11 -8.61
CA GLY A 29 -13.91 -13.98 -8.59
C GLY A 29 -13.57 -13.35 -9.94
N GLU A 30 -14.14 -13.82 -11.06
CA GLU A 30 -14.07 -13.10 -12.35
C GLU A 30 -14.58 -11.66 -12.17
N SER A 31 -13.76 -10.69 -12.56
CA SER A 31 -13.99 -9.25 -12.33
C SER A 31 -14.10 -8.45 -13.62
N LYS A 32 -13.93 -9.10 -14.79
CA LYS A 32 -14.11 -8.46 -16.09
C LYS A 32 -15.56 -8.02 -16.25
N PRO A 33 -15.80 -6.81 -16.79
CA PRO A 33 -17.17 -6.34 -17.00
C PRO A 33 -17.90 -7.22 -18.02
N ILE A 34 -19.22 -7.25 -17.93
CA ILE A 34 -20.06 -7.80 -19.01
C ILE A 34 -20.60 -6.62 -19.83
N GLY A 35 -20.23 -6.58 -21.11
CA GLY A 35 -20.77 -5.64 -22.09
C GLY A 35 -21.96 -6.25 -22.82
N LEU A 36 -23.04 -5.49 -22.94
CA LEU A 36 -24.20 -5.75 -23.79
C LEU A 36 -24.31 -4.61 -24.79
N GLU A 37 -24.31 -4.92 -26.08
CA GLU A 37 -24.47 -3.95 -27.17
C GLU A 37 -25.52 -4.48 -28.16
N ALA A 38 -26.42 -3.64 -28.63
CA ALA A 38 -27.47 -4.00 -29.59
C ALA A 38 -27.94 -2.76 -30.38
N ASP A 39 -28.68 -2.97 -31.48
CA ASP A 39 -29.28 -1.85 -32.24
C ASP A 39 -30.37 -1.14 -31.42
N ARG A 40 -31.16 -1.93 -30.67
CA ARG A 40 -32.17 -1.47 -29.71
C ARG A 40 -32.02 -2.18 -28.37
N VAL A 41 -32.22 -1.41 -27.29
CA VAL A 41 -32.29 -1.92 -25.91
C VAL A 41 -33.48 -1.31 -25.15
N GLY A 42 -34.32 -2.18 -24.58
CA GLY A 42 -35.35 -1.81 -23.60
C GLY A 42 -35.11 -2.49 -22.25
N PHE A 43 -35.55 -1.88 -21.14
CA PHE A 43 -35.40 -2.49 -19.81
C PHE A 43 -36.46 -2.05 -18.80
N TRP A 44 -36.82 -2.96 -17.90
CA TRP A 44 -37.76 -2.73 -16.79
C TRP A 44 -37.42 -3.62 -15.57
N LYS A 45 -38.21 -3.50 -14.49
CA LYS A 45 -38.11 -4.38 -13.31
C LYS A 45 -39.32 -5.30 -13.24
N GLN A 46 -39.10 -6.57 -12.95
CA GLN A 46 -40.16 -7.59 -12.83
C GLN A 46 -39.71 -8.67 -11.83
N ASN A 47 -40.57 -9.03 -10.87
CA ASN A 47 -40.32 -10.12 -9.91
C ASN A 47 -38.97 -10.03 -9.16
N ASN A 48 -38.54 -8.82 -8.78
CA ASN A 48 -37.23 -8.49 -8.18
C ASN A 48 -35.99 -8.70 -9.08
N GLU A 49 -36.18 -9.04 -10.36
CA GLU A 49 -35.13 -8.99 -11.38
C GLU A 49 -35.25 -7.69 -12.21
N THR A 50 -34.14 -7.22 -12.77
CA THR A 50 -34.15 -6.29 -13.91
C THR A 50 -34.14 -7.12 -15.18
N VAL A 51 -35.06 -6.83 -16.11
CA VAL A 51 -35.15 -7.50 -17.41
C VAL A 51 -34.66 -6.55 -18.49
N LEU A 52 -33.88 -7.08 -19.43
CA LEU A 52 -33.35 -6.41 -20.61
C LEU A 52 -33.84 -7.15 -21.86
N ILE A 53 -34.40 -6.44 -22.83
CA ILE A 53 -34.62 -6.93 -24.20
C ILE A 53 -33.58 -6.29 -25.13
N LEU A 54 -32.93 -7.11 -25.95
CA LEU A 54 -31.87 -6.76 -26.87
C LEU A 54 -32.26 -7.22 -28.28
N GLU A 55 -32.30 -6.30 -29.25
CA GLU A 55 -32.68 -6.61 -30.63
C GLU A 55 -31.73 -6.04 -31.67
N GLY A 56 -31.60 -6.74 -32.80
CA GLY A 56 -30.74 -6.37 -33.92
C GLY A 56 -29.39 -7.07 -33.81
N LYS A 57 -28.29 -6.36 -34.05
CA LYS A 57 -26.93 -6.89 -33.93
C LYS A 57 -26.53 -7.01 -32.45
N VAL A 58 -27.08 -8.00 -31.75
CA VAL A 58 -26.80 -8.22 -30.33
C VAL A 58 -25.41 -8.82 -30.16
N LEU A 59 -24.58 -8.14 -29.38
CA LEU A 59 -23.21 -8.48 -29.02
C LEU A 59 -23.10 -8.53 -27.49
N VAL A 60 -22.76 -9.71 -26.94
CA VAL A 60 -22.45 -9.87 -25.52
C VAL A 60 -20.96 -10.20 -25.37
N GLN A 61 -20.24 -9.40 -24.57
CA GLN A 61 -18.82 -9.58 -24.31
C GLN A 61 -18.55 -9.80 -22.82
N HIS A 62 -17.75 -10.81 -22.49
CA HIS A 62 -17.29 -11.06 -21.13
C HIS A 62 -15.85 -11.56 -21.13
N GLY A 63 -14.90 -10.61 -21.08
CA GLY A 63 -13.49 -10.88 -21.26
C GLY A 63 -13.15 -11.23 -22.70
N TYR A 64 -12.60 -12.42 -22.95
CA TYR A 64 -12.31 -12.91 -24.30
C TYR A 64 -13.52 -13.54 -24.99
N ILE A 65 -14.62 -13.79 -24.26
CA ILE A 65 -15.81 -14.42 -24.82
C ILE A 65 -16.66 -13.40 -25.54
N THR A 66 -17.03 -13.71 -26.78
CA THR A 66 -17.91 -12.90 -27.60
C THR A 66 -19.08 -13.74 -28.10
N ILE A 67 -20.30 -13.31 -27.80
CA ILE A 67 -21.53 -13.93 -28.27
C ILE A 67 -22.22 -12.96 -29.23
N ARG A 68 -22.64 -13.44 -30.40
CA ARG A 68 -23.35 -12.66 -31.43
C ARG A 68 -24.67 -13.34 -31.77
N CYS A 69 -25.78 -12.59 -31.83
CA CYS A 69 -27.12 -13.10 -32.19
C CYS A 69 -28.04 -11.97 -32.69
N ASP A 70 -29.21 -12.35 -33.22
CA ASP A 70 -30.20 -11.38 -33.73
C ASP A 70 -31.15 -10.83 -32.64
N LYS A 71 -31.43 -11.62 -31.60
CA LYS A 71 -32.29 -11.24 -30.46
C LYS A 71 -31.87 -11.94 -29.16
N ALA A 72 -31.99 -11.25 -28.04
CA ALA A 72 -31.81 -11.84 -26.72
C ALA A 72 -32.65 -11.16 -25.64
N VAL A 73 -32.99 -11.91 -24.57
CA VAL A 73 -33.56 -11.39 -23.33
C VAL A 73 -32.66 -11.80 -22.18
N ALA A 74 -32.30 -10.84 -21.32
CA ALA A 74 -31.43 -11.05 -20.17
C ALA A 74 -32.12 -10.66 -18.84
N TRP A 75 -31.88 -11.46 -17.81
CA TRP A 75 -32.40 -11.28 -16.46
C TRP A 75 -31.25 -11.08 -15.47
N LEU A 76 -31.35 -10.03 -14.67
CA LEU A 76 -30.36 -9.61 -13.67
C LEU A 76 -30.98 -9.60 -12.28
N ASN A 77 -30.31 -10.20 -11.28
CA ASN A 77 -30.79 -10.20 -9.90
C ASN A 77 -29.98 -9.22 -9.02
N PRO A 78 -30.39 -7.94 -8.89
CA PRO A 78 -29.66 -6.94 -8.10
C PRO A 78 -29.65 -7.26 -6.60
N ARG A 79 -30.69 -7.93 -6.08
CA ARG A 79 -30.76 -8.33 -4.67
C ARG A 79 -29.76 -9.44 -4.34
N GLN A 80 -29.50 -10.36 -5.28
CA GLN A 80 -28.44 -11.35 -5.13
C GLN A 80 -27.07 -10.67 -5.12
N HIS A 81 -26.80 -9.72 -6.05
CA HIS A 81 -25.55 -8.95 -6.06
C HIS A 81 -25.32 -8.21 -4.74
N GLN A 82 -26.34 -7.57 -4.16
CA GLN A 82 -26.26 -6.91 -2.84
C GLN A 82 -25.88 -7.86 -1.69
N LEU A 83 -26.19 -9.16 -1.79
CA LEU A 83 -25.92 -10.17 -0.77
C LEU A 83 -24.61 -10.94 -0.99
N THR A 84 -24.12 -11.04 -2.22
CA THR A 84 -22.96 -11.87 -2.59
C THR A 84 -21.75 -11.09 -3.10
N GLY A 85 -21.93 -9.83 -3.51
CA GLY A 85 -20.93 -9.08 -4.27
C GLY A 85 -20.67 -9.65 -5.67
N ILE A 86 -21.59 -10.45 -6.23
CA ILE A 86 -21.47 -11.08 -7.55
C ILE A 86 -22.78 -10.86 -8.33
N TRP A 87 -22.69 -10.19 -9.47
CA TRP A 87 -23.77 -10.16 -10.45
C TRP A 87 -23.93 -11.53 -11.08
N LYS A 88 -25.18 -12.02 -11.10
CA LYS A 88 -25.58 -13.15 -11.94
C LYS A 88 -26.50 -12.65 -13.04
N MET A 89 -26.13 -12.93 -14.28
CA MET A 89 -26.94 -12.66 -15.46
C MET A 89 -27.28 -13.96 -16.18
N GLU A 90 -28.55 -14.12 -16.47
CA GLU A 90 -29.12 -15.25 -17.20
C GLU A 90 -29.68 -14.72 -18.52
N ILE A 91 -29.29 -15.28 -19.66
CA ILE A 91 -29.64 -14.79 -21.00
C ILE A 91 -30.26 -15.94 -21.80
N GLN A 92 -31.34 -15.66 -22.51
CA GLN A 92 -31.84 -16.50 -23.61
C GLN A 92 -31.61 -15.75 -24.93
N ALA A 93 -30.96 -16.39 -25.89
CA ALA A 93 -30.64 -15.81 -27.20
C ALA A 93 -31.20 -16.67 -28.34
N GLU A 94 -31.75 -16.03 -29.38
CA GLU A 94 -32.22 -16.70 -30.60
C GLU A 94 -31.83 -15.93 -31.88
N GLY A 95 -31.61 -16.65 -32.98
CA GLY A 95 -31.24 -16.09 -34.28
C GLY A 95 -29.72 -15.93 -34.47
N ASN A 96 -29.19 -16.58 -35.52
CA ASN A 96 -27.80 -16.54 -35.99
C ASN A 96 -26.71 -16.64 -34.89
N LEU A 97 -26.98 -17.42 -33.83
CA LEU A 97 -26.12 -17.42 -32.65
C LEU A 97 -24.73 -18.00 -32.95
N VAL A 98 -23.70 -17.23 -32.62
CA VAL A 98 -22.29 -17.66 -32.59
C VAL A 98 -21.71 -17.32 -31.22
N ILE A 99 -21.18 -18.34 -30.52
CA ILE A 99 -20.37 -18.18 -29.30
C ILE A 99 -18.92 -18.43 -29.68
N ASP A 100 -18.09 -17.40 -29.53
CA ASP A 100 -16.63 -17.48 -29.68
C ASP A 100 -15.98 -17.49 -28.29
N ALA A 101 -15.30 -18.60 -27.98
CA ALA A 101 -14.73 -18.87 -26.65
C ALA A 101 -13.25 -19.29 -26.74
N SER A 102 -12.46 -18.63 -27.60
CA SER A 102 -10.99 -18.73 -27.72
C SER A 102 -10.39 -20.04 -28.25
N THR A 103 -11.05 -21.19 -28.07
CA THR A 103 -10.60 -22.48 -28.64
C THR A 103 -11.68 -23.24 -29.42
N GLU A 104 -12.96 -22.91 -29.23
CA GLU A 104 -14.07 -23.40 -30.06
C GLU A 104 -14.98 -22.24 -30.49
N ASN A 105 -15.54 -22.35 -31.69
CA ASN A 105 -16.55 -21.46 -32.24
C ASN A 105 -17.84 -22.26 -32.40
N GLN A 106 -18.79 -22.08 -31.48
CA GLN A 106 -20.02 -22.88 -31.41
C GLN A 106 -21.20 -22.12 -32.04
N LYS A 107 -22.01 -22.80 -32.87
CA LYS A 107 -23.16 -22.22 -33.58
C LYS A 107 -24.45 -22.98 -33.27
N ALA A 108 -25.53 -22.23 -33.03
CA ALA A 108 -26.83 -22.78 -32.71
C ALA A 108 -27.99 -21.87 -33.15
N ASP A 109 -29.21 -22.41 -33.19
CA ASP A 109 -30.42 -21.61 -33.47
C ASP A 109 -30.89 -20.83 -32.23
N LYS A 110 -30.64 -21.41 -31.04
CA LYS A 110 -30.94 -20.88 -29.70
C LYS A 110 -29.82 -21.21 -28.72
N ALA A 111 -29.65 -20.39 -27.68
CA ALA A 111 -28.95 -20.83 -26.47
C ALA A 111 -29.46 -20.20 -25.17
N HIS A 112 -29.29 -20.98 -24.10
CA HIS A 112 -29.33 -20.50 -22.72
C HIS A 112 -27.92 -20.23 -22.22
N ILE A 113 -27.69 -19.03 -21.70
CA ILE A 113 -26.36 -18.53 -21.31
C ILE A 113 -26.41 -18.01 -19.86
N GLU A 114 -25.48 -18.45 -19.01
CA GLU A 114 -25.27 -17.88 -17.66
C GLU A 114 -23.88 -17.25 -17.56
N LEU A 115 -23.81 -15.97 -17.18
CA LEU A 115 -22.58 -15.22 -16.96
C LEU A 115 -22.60 -14.57 -15.57
N ASN A 116 -21.58 -14.85 -14.76
CA ASN A 116 -21.43 -14.29 -13.41
C ASN A 116 -20.15 -13.42 -13.33
N THR A 117 -20.23 -12.22 -12.74
CA THR A 117 -19.09 -11.29 -12.60
C THR A 117 -19.14 -10.49 -11.30
N ARG A 118 -17.98 -10.04 -10.81
CA ARG A 118 -17.82 -8.99 -9.78
C ARG A 118 -17.61 -7.59 -10.39
N GLY A 119 -17.45 -7.50 -11.71
CA GLY A 119 -17.29 -6.25 -12.44
C GLY A 119 -18.61 -5.51 -12.64
N GLU A 120 -18.51 -4.37 -13.31
CA GLU A 120 -19.65 -3.59 -13.80
C GLU A 120 -20.36 -4.28 -14.98
N ILE A 121 -21.64 -3.96 -15.20
CA ILE A 121 -22.38 -4.36 -16.39
C ILE A 121 -22.63 -3.11 -17.23
N LYS A 122 -22.18 -3.12 -18.48
CA LYS A 122 -22.32 -2.02 -19.43
C LYS A 122 -23.37 -2.38 -20.48
N VAL A 123 -24.23 -1.41 -20.79
CA VAL A 123 -25.33 -1.56 -21.74
C VAL A 123 -25.28 -0.41 -22.73
N THR A 124 -25.00 -0.73 -23.99
CA THR A 124 -24.88 0.20 -25.10
C THR A 124 -26.00 -0.06 -26.11
N SER A 125 -26.63 0.99 -26.61
CA SER A 125 -27.65 0.92 -27.65
C SER A 125 -27.18 1.79 -28.81
N VAL A 126 -27.01 1.18 -30.00
CA VAL A 126 -26.18 1.74 -31.08
C VAL A 126 -26.97 2.69 -31.98
N ASN A 127 -28.23 2.36 -32.30
CA ASN A 127 -29.04 3.11 -33.26
C ASN A 127 -30.15 3.97 -32.59
N GLU A 128 -30.59 3.61 -31.40
CA GLU A 128 -31.55 4.39 -30.59
C GLU A 128 -31.03 4.56 -29.16
N LYS A 129 -31.44 5.62 -28.45
CA LYS A 129 -31.17 5.72 -27.00
C LYS A 129 -31.90 4.59 -26.27
N ALA A 130 -31.23 3.95 -25.30
CA ALA A 130 -31.83 2.89 -24.50
C ALA A 130 -33.05 3.43 -23.73
N ASN A 131 -34.25 3.03 -24.16
CA ASN A 131 -35.50 3.62 -23.71
C ASN A 131 -36.09 2.82 -22.54
N ARG A 132 -36.46 3.52 -21.47
CA ARG A 132 -37.10 2.94 -20.27
C ARG A 132 -38.61 2.74 -20.46
N VAL A 133 -39.00 2.17 -21.60
CA VAL A 133 -40.38 1.74 -21.87
C VAL A 133 -40.48 0.26 -21.49
N PRO A 134 -41.33 -0.12 -20.51
CA PRO A 134 -41.56 -1.52 -20.21
C PRO A 134 -42.41 -2.15 -21.33
N ASP A 135 -41.89 -3.20 -21.98
CA ASP A 135 -42.72 -4.11 -22.76
C ASP A 135 -42.62 -5.56 -22.23
N PRO A 136 -43.27 -5.85 -21.09
CA PRO A 136 -43.39 -7.21 -20.57
C PRO A 136 -44.35 -8.09 -21.40
N ASN A 137 -45.00 -7.54 -22.42
CA ASN A 137 -45.98 -8.23 -23.27
C ASN A 137 -45.41 -8.62 -24.64
N ASP A 138 -44.16 -8.23 -24.96
CA ASP A 138 -43.48 -8.60 -26.20
C ASP A 138 -43.53 -10.13 -26.41
N PRO A 139 -44.01 -10.63 -27.58
CA PRO A 139 -44.06 -12.05 -27.89
C PRO A 139 -42.72 -12.80 -27.76
N LEU A 140 -41.59 -12.11 -27.91
CA LEU A 140 -40.23 -12.62 -27.65
C LEU A 140 -40.01 -12.84 -26.15
N VAL A 141 -40.36 -11.86 -25.32
CA VAL A 141 -40.17 -11.89 -23.86
C VAL A 141 -41.05 -12.96 -23.23
N ILE A 142 -42.31 -13.06 -23.66
CA ILE A 142 -43.22 -14.14 -23.25
C ILE A 142 -42.63 -15.50 -23.64
N ARG A 143 -42.25 -15.71 -24.91
CA ARG A 143 -41.69 -16.98 -25.40
C ARG A 143 -40.39 -17.39 -24.70
N LEU A 144 -39.44 -16.47 -24.54
CA LEU A 144 -38.14 -16.77 -23.94
C LEU A 144 -38.22 -16.90 -22.41
N SER A 145 -39.16 -16.21 -21.75
CA SER A 145 -39.47 -16.46 -20.34
C SER A 145 -40.19 -17.79 -20.11
N GLU A 146 -41.07 -18.22 -21.03
CA GLU A 146 -41.62 -19.57 -21.03
C GLU A 146 -40.52 -20.64 -21.22
N ASP A 147 -39.61 -20.48 -22.18
CA ASP A 147 -38.49 -21.41 -22.38
C ASP A 147 -37.56 -21.44 -21.15
N ARG A 148 -37.34 -20.29 -20.49
CA ARG A 148 -36.63 -20.17 -19.20
C ARG A 148 -37.34 -20.92 -18.06
N LEU A 149 -38.67 -20.82 -17.96
CA LEU A 149 -39.46 -21.50 -16.94
C LEU A 149 -39.55 -23.01 -17.18
N LYS A 150 -39.75 -23.44 -18.44
CA LYS A 150 -39.73 -24.86 -18.85
C LYS A 150 -38.38 -25.48 -18.50
N ARG A 151 -37.26 -24.81 -18.80
CA ARG A 151 -35.90 -25.20 -18.36
C ARG A 151 -35.84 -25.39 -16.84
N LYS A 152 -36.24 -24.39 -16.05
CA LYS A 152 -36.17 -24.43 -14.58
C LYS A 152 -37.08 -25.49 -13.94
N SER A 153 -38.13 -25.91 -14.64
CA SER A 153 -39.01 -27.01 -14.22
C SER A 153 -38.47 -28.42 -14.54
N ASN A 154 -37.41 -28.54 -15.36
CA ASN A 154 -36.86 -29.84 -15.77
C ASN A 154 -36.10 -30.53 -14.60
N PRO A 155 -36.52 -31.71 -14.13
CA PRO A 155 -35.91 -32.39 -12.99
C PRO A 155 -34.43 -32.80 -13.20
N GLU A 156 -33.99 -33.03 -14.44
CA GLU A 156 -32.59 -33.38 -14.71
C GLU A 156 -31.67 -32.14 -14.68
N ILE A 157 -32.15 -31.01 -15.20
CA ILE A 157 -31.42 -29.73 -15.13
C ILE A 157 -31.37 -29.27 -13.68
N ALA A 158 -32.49 -29.35 -12.94
CA ALA A 158 -32.52 -29.10 -11.51
C ALA A 158 -31.59 -30.02 -10.72
N LYS A 159 -31.45 -31.31 -11.09
CA LYS A 159 -30.43 -32.22 -10.52
C LYS A 159 -29.00 -31.79 -10.85
N LYS A 160 -28.70 -31.39 -12.10
CA LYS A 160 -27.36 -30.89 -12.48
C LYS A 160 -27.01 -29.59 -11.77
N GLU A 161 -27.92 -28.62 -11.72
CA GLU A 161 -27.74 -27.38 -10.99
C GLU A 161 -27.64 -27.60 -9.47
N ALA A 162 -28.38 -28.57 -8.90
CA ALA A 162 -28.23 -28.96 -7.49
C ALA A 162 -26.92 -29.71 -7.21
N ALA A 163 -26.41 -30.51 -8.16
CA ALA A 163 -25.10 -31.15 -8.05
C ALA A 163 -23.95 -30.13 -8.14
N ALA A 164 -24.03 -29.19 -9.08
CA ALA A 164 -23.10 -28.07 -9.20
C ALA A 164 -23.15 -27.16 -7.96
N ARG A 165 -24.35 -26.85 -7.43
CA ARG A 165 -24.50 -26.15 -6.14
C ARG A 165 -23.90 -26.95 -4.99
N LYS A 166 -24.05 -28.28 -4.95
CA LYS A 166 -23.40 -29.11 -3.93
C LYS A 166 -21.88 -29.13 -4.06
N GLN A 167 -21.31 -29.11 -5.26
CA GLN A 167 -19.87 -28.88 -5.43
C GLN A 167 -19.47 -27.50 -4.90
N PHE A 168 -20.22 -26.45 -5.23
CA PHE A 168 -19.97 -25.07 -4.76
C PHE A 168 -20.14 -24.90 -3.24
N GLU A 169 -21.06 -25.63 -2.62
CA GLU A 169 -21.24 -25.72 -1.16
C GLU A 169 -20.17 -26.60 -0.50
N VAL A 170 -19.65 -27.62 -1.18
CA VAL A 170 -18.51 -28.43 -0.71
C VAL A 170 -17.19 -27.64 -0.80
N GLU A 171 -16.98 -26.85 -1.84
CA GLU A 171 -15.87 -25.87 -1.91
C GLU A 171 -15.96 -24.84 -0.79
N LYS A 172 -17.18 -24.36 -0.47
CA LYS A 172 -17.41 -23.48 0.69
C LYS A 172 -17.24 -24.18 2.05
N ALA A 173 -17.64 -25.44 2.16
CA ALA A 173 -17.51 -26.23 3.38
C ALA A 173 -16.07 -26.68 3.64
N GLY A 174 -15.25 -26.85 2.58
CA GLY A 174 -13.82 -27.12 2.68
C GLY A 174 -12.99 -26.01 3.35
N PHE A 175 -13.61 -24.86 3.62
CA PHE A 175 -13.03 -23.80 4.47
C PHE A 175 -13.25 -24.01 5.98
N TRP A 176 -13.90 -25.10 6.40
CA TRP A 176 -14.00 -25.56 7.79
C TRP A 176 -13.60 -27.03 7.92
N GLY A 177 -12.95 -27.38 9.04
CA GLY A 177 -12.57 -28.76 9.35
C GLY A 177 -13.77 -29.71 9.54
N PRO A 178 -13.56 -31.03 9.44
CA PRO A 178 -14.64 -32.01 9.38
C PRO A 178 -15.47 -32.06 10.67
N ALA A 179 -16.79 -32.13 10.51
CA ALA A 179 -17.71 -32.33 11.61
C ALA A 179 -17.47 -33.69 12.30
N LEU A 180 -17.34 -33.66 13.63
CA LEU A 180 -17.14 -34.85 14.45
C LEU A 180 -18.33 -35.82 14.31
N ARG A 181 -18.03 -37.08 13.95
CA ARG A 181 -18.97 -38.19 14.16
C ARG A 181 -18.96 -38.56 15.64
N THR A 182 -20.12 -38.55 16.28
CA THR A 182 -20.30 -39.03 17.66
C THR A 182 -20.18 -40.56 17.73
N PRO A 183 -19.32 -41.12 18.59
CA PRO A 183 -19.48 -42.48 19.10
C PRO A 183 -20.66 -42.51 20.08
N GLY A 184 -21.49 -43.55 20.05
CA GLY A 184 -22.66 -43.68 20.93
C GLY A 184 -22.32 -44.31 22.28
N ILE A 185 -23.02 -43.87 23.33
CA ILE A 185 -23.12 -44.56 24.63
C ILE A 185 -24.60 -44.52 25.06
N GLU A 186 -25.12 -45.65 25.55
CA GLU A 186 -26.52 -45.83 25.96
C GLU A 186 -26.79 -45.50 27.46
N PRO A 187 -28.06 -45.41 27.91
CA PRO A 187 -28.44 -44.51 29.01
C PRO A 187 -28.64 -45.17 30.38
N SER A 188 -28.48 -44.38 31.47
CA SER A 188 -29.22 -44.64 32.73
C SER A 188 -29.44 -43.41 33.63
N LYS A 189 -30.70 -43.23 34.04
CA LYS A 189 -31.28 -42.71 35.33
C LYS A 189 -30.34 -41.89 36.27
N LYS A 190 -30.74 -40.71 36.77
CA LYS A 190 -31.90 -40.51 37.69
C LYS A 190 -32.45 -39.06 37.74
N ILE A 191 -33.71 -38.97 38.17
CA ILE A 191 -34.55 -37.82 38.64
C ILE A 191 -34.44 -37.80 40.20
N PRO A 192 -34.62 -36.70 41.00
CA PRO A 192 -35.52 -35.53 40.89
C PRO A 192 -34.86 -34.14 41.17
N ALA A 193 -35.57 -33.02 41.44
CA ALA A 193 -36.74 -32.36 40.82
C ALA A 193 -37.44 -31.41 41.82
N SER A 194 -37.63 -30.14 41.46
CA SER A 194 -38.65 -29.25 42.06
C SER A 194 -38.92 -28.02 41.17
N ASN A 195 -40.09 -27.42 41.37
CA ASN A 195 -40.70 -26.25 40.71
C ASN A 195 -41.26 -25.37 41.87
N PRO A 196 -42.04 -24.25 41.72
CA PRO A 196 -42.46 -23.51 40.52
C PRO A 196 -42.52 -21.94 40.67
N LEU A 197 -43.13 -21.25 39.68
CA LEU A 197 -43.74 -19.88 39.72
C LEU A 197 -42.75 -18.66 39.79
N GLU A 198 -43.11 -17.42 39.40
CA GLU A 198 -44.42 -16.85 39.01
C GLU A 198 -44.42 -15.79 37.87
N LYS A 199 -45.58 -15.66 37.19
CA LYS A 199 -46.21 -14.67 36.25
C LYS A 199 -45.48 -13.41 35.70
N GLY A 200 -45.95 -12.95 34.52
CA GLY A 200 -45.64 -11.66 33.85
C GLY A 200 -46.56 -10.48 34.27
N PRO A 201 -46.96 -9.54 33.36
CA PRO A 201 -47.59 -9.88 32.07
C PRO A 201 -47.35 -8.94 30.84
N SER A 202 -47.80 -9.44 29.66
CA SER A 202 -48.45 -8.76 28.51
C SER A 202 -47.90 -7.48 27.84
N GLY A 203 -47.88 -7.48 26.50
CA GLY A 203 -47.79 -6.28 25.62
C GLY A 203 -49.16 -5.63 25.32
N PRO A 204 -49.27 -4.86 24.21
CA PRO A 204 -49.96 -5.45 23.04
C PRO A 204 -49.33 -5.12 21.66
N THR A 205 -49.88 -5.74 20.62
CA THR A 205 -49.40 -5.70 19.22
C THR A 205 -50.27 -4.82 18.32
N SER A 206 -49.66 -4.07 17.38
CA SER A 206 -50.32 -3.50 16.17
C SER A 206 -49.23 -3.30 15.11
N LEU A 207 -49.14 -4.12 14.05
CA LEU A 207 -49.92 -4.11 12.80
C LEU A 207 -49.59 -2.92 11.86
N LEU A 208 -49.19 -3.28 10.63
CA LEU A 208 -48.97 -2.39 9.48
C LEU A 208 -50.31 -1.93 8.88
N PRO A 209 -50.30 -0.87 8.06
CA PRO A 209 -50.46 -1.14 6.63
C PRO A 209 -49.44 -0.42 5.73
N THR A 210 -49.26 -0.95 4.52
CA THR A 210 -48.55 -0.32 3.40
C THR A 210 -49.47 0.62 2.61
N ASN A 211 -48.90 1.62 1.91
CA ASN A 211 -49.19 1.90 0.49
C ASN A 211 -48.22 2.96 -0.08
N GLU A 212 -48.38 3.26 -1.38
CA GLU A 212 -47.34 3.75 -2.29
C GLU A 212 -47.39 5.27 -2.55
N GLY A 213 -46.31 5.81 -3.13
CA GLY A 213 -46.23 7.18 -3.68
C GLY A 213 -44.85 7.50 -4.26
N GLU A 214 -44.78 7.97 -5.50
CA GLU A 214 -43.54 8.37 -6.20
C GLU A 214 -43.24 9.88 -6.03
N GLY A 215 -41.97 10.31 -6.14
CA GLY A 215 -41.65 11.73 -6.32
C GLY A 215 -40.21 12.18 -6.01
N ASN A 216 -39.41 12.37 -7.07
CA ASN A 216 -38.28 13.30 -7.26
C ASN A 216 -37.32 13.70 -6.10
N ASP A 217 -36.05 13.38 -6.34
CA ASP A 217 -34.89 14.31 -6.41
C ASP A 217 -34.62 15.41 -5.36
N ASN A 218 -33.38 15.36 -4.86
CA ASN A 218 -32.50 16.51 -4.57
C ASN A 218 -33.04 17.65 -3.66
N LEU A 219 -32.71 17.57 -2.36
CA LEU A 219 -31.95 18.61 -1.63
C LEU A 219 -31.72 18.20 -0.16
N LEU A 220 -30.91 17.15 0.07
CA LEU A 220 -30.41 16.86 1.43
C LEU A 220 -29.49 17.99 1.88
N SER A 221 -29.99 18.83 2.79
CA SER A 221 -29.20 19.93 3.34
C SER A 221 -28.06 19.38 4.19
N THR A 222 -26.84 19.47 3.69
CA THR A 222 -25.64 19.19 4.47
C THR A 222 -25.61 20.10 5.71
N PRO A 223 -25.47 19.55 6.93
CA PRO A 223 -25.16 20.38 8.10
C PRO A 223 -23.83 21.09 7.85
N ALA A 224 -23.72 22.34 8.30
CA ALA A 224 -22.56 23.17 8.03
C ALA A 224 -21.28 22.50 8.53
N LYS A 225 -20.35 22.19 7.61
CA LYS A 225 -19.00 21.77 8.00
C LYS A 225 -18.33 22.93 8.71
N ILE A 226 -18.28 22.88 10.04
CA ILE A 226 -17.27 23.61 10.81
C ILE A 226 -15.91 23.17 10.24
N VAL A 227 -15.21 24.07 9.56
CA VAL A 227 -13.95 23.76 8.89
C VAL A 227 -12.87 23.59 9.94
N ARG A 228 -12.64 22.34 10.37
CA ARG A 228 -11.34 21.95 10.89
C ARG A 228 -10.35 22.02 9.73
N THR A 229 -9.43 22.97 9.78
CA THR A 229 -8.37 23.17 8.79
C THR A 229 -7.27 22.12 8.96
N SER A 230 -7.61 20.85 8.73
CA SER A 230 -6.68 19.73 8.69
C SER A 230 -6.01 19.68 7.31
N PHE A 231 -4.82 20.28 7.21
CA PHE A 231 -4.07 20.40 5.95
C PHE A 231 -3.49 19.05 5.48
N TYR A 232 -4.29 18.29 4.73
CA TYR A 232 -3.81 17.15 3.97
C TYR A 232 -3.33 17.60 2.58
N PHE A 233 -2.08 17.31 2.23
CA PHE A 233 -1.61 17.37 0.84
C PHE A 233 -2.38 16.36 -0.02
N GLN A 234 -3.24 16.84 -0.92
CA GLN A 234 -3.76 16.01 -2.01
C GLN A 234 -2.69 15.85 -3.09
N PRO A 235 -2.38 14.63 -3.56
CA PRO A 235 -1.55 14.45 -4.75
C PRO A 235 -2.31 14.91 -6.01
N PRO A 236 -1.64 15.49 -7.01
CA PRO A 236 -2.29 15.94 -8.23
C PRO A 236 -2.83 14.76 -9.07
N PRO A 237 -3.88 14.99 -9.89
CA PRO A 237 -4.44 13.96 -10.78
C PRO A 237 -3.42 13.50 -11.82
N GLN A 238 -3.51 12.22 -12.23
CA GLN A 238 -2.57 11.65 -13.21
C GLN A 238 -2.91 12.06 -14.66
N PRO A 239 -1.93 12.45 -15.48
CA PRO A 239 -2.12 12.64 -16.93
C PRO A 239 -2.19 11.28 -17.68
N PRO A 240 -2.87 11.22 -18.83
CA PRO A 240 -2.95 10.02 -19.66
C PRO A 240 -1.64 9.70 -20.40
N PRO A 241 -1.41 8.43 -20.81
CA PRO A 241 -0.19 8.01 -21.50
C PRO A 241 -0.12 8.44 -22.98
N ILE A 242 1.10 8.65 -23.48
CA ILE A 242 1.43 9.03 -24.86
C ILE A 242 2.32 7.94 -25.51
N PRO A 243 2.12 7.55 -26.78
CA PRO A 243 2.87 6.47 -27.44
C PRO A 243 4.27 6.87 -27.95
N SER A 244 5.14 5.86 -28.15
CA SER A 244 6.57 6.00 -28.47
C SER A 244 6.92 5.90 -29.97
N PRO A 245 7.88 6.70 -30.49
CA PRO A 245 8.46 6.53 -31.83
C PRO A 245 9.97 6.18 -31.85
N VAL A 246 10.29 5.06 -32.54
CA VAL A 246 11.43 4.71 -33.43
C VAL A 246 12.77 5.50 -33.38
N GLY A 247 13.90 4.75 -33.46
CA GLY A 247 15.27 5.17 -33.84
C GLY A 247 15.95 4.09 -34.75
N PRO A 248 17.29 3.90 -34.84
CA PRO A 248 18.44 4.63 -34.27
C PRO A 248 19.14 5.52 -35.35
N PRO A 249 20.39 5.39 -35.90
CA PRO A 249 21.55 4.47 -35.74
C PRO A 249 22.85 5.18 -35.23
N SER A 250 24.05 5.01 -35.85
CA SER A 250 25.14 4.13 -35.34
C SER A 250 26.56 4.53 -35.85
N THR A 251 27.63 3.86 -35.38
CA THR A 251 29.06 3.83 -35.85
C THR A 251 29.98 5.06 -35.58
N ALA A 252 31.32 4.96 -35.40
CA ALA A 252 32.22 3.85 -34.99
C ALA A 252 33.66 4.28 -34.53
N ALA A 253 34.19 3.57 -33.50
CA ALA A 253 35.54 3.00 -33.28
C ALA A 253 36.93 3.73 -33.51
N VAL A 254 37.79 3.68 -32.46
CA VAL A 254 39.24 3.21 -32.45
C VAL A 254 40.33 4.15 -33.06
N PRO A 255 41.66 4.14 -32.68
CA PRO A 255 42.49 3.18 -31.90
C PRO A 255 43.34 3.72 -30.70
N ARG A 256 44.15 2.81 -30.08
CA ARG A 256 45.31 3.03 -29.16
C ARG A 256 46.65 3.07 -29.99
N PRO A 257 47.88 2.57 -29.64
CA PRO A 257 48.55 2.00 -28.41
C PRO A 257 49.53 2.99 -27.70
N ILE A 258 50.76 2.79 -27.11
CA ILE A 258 51.86 1.77 -27.07
C ILE A 258 52.68 1.80 -25.73
N THR A 259 52.58 0.74 -24.88
CA THR A 259 53.63 0.16 -23.95
C THR A 259 54.31 1.05 -22.86
N LEU A 260 55.28 0.63 -21.99
CA LEU A 260 56.17 -0.56 -21.88
C LEU A 260 56.76 -0.77 -20.44
N ASN A 261 56.99 -2.04 -20.01
CA ASN A 261 58.04 -2.51 -19.07
C ASN A 261 58.12 -1.98 -17.60
N GLN A 262 58.80 -2.61 -16.61
CA GLN A 262 59.25 -4.01 -16.36
C GLN A 262 59.64 -4.20 -14.86
N ASN A 263 59.92 -5.46 -14.47
CA ASN A 263 60.71 -5.95 -13.32
C ASN A 263 60.02 -6.44 -12.04
N THR A 264 60.61 -7.51 -11.51
CA THR A 264 60.29 -8.34 -10.33
C THR A 264 61.61 -8.55 -9.53
N PRO A 265 61.68 -9.46 -8.53
CA PRO A 265 61.11 -9.44 -7.17
C PRO A 265 62.28 -9.44 -6.13
N PRO A 266 62.40 -10.39 -5.17
CA PRO A 266 61.63 -10.70 -3.95
C PRO A 266 62.41 -10.15 -2.69
N PRO A 267 62.42 -10.74 -1.46
CA PRO A 267 61.53 -11.70 -0.76
C PRO A 267 61.02 -11.19 0.62
N ALA A 268 60.32 -12.06 1.37
CA ALA A 268 59.86 -11.82 2.75
C ALA A 268 60.97 -12.04 3.82
N PRO A 269 60.74 -11.68 5.10
CA PRO A 269 60.16 -12.68 6.01
C PRO A 269 59.09 -12.17 7.01
N ALA A 270 58.40 -13.11 7.65
CA ALA A 270 57.53 -12.97 8.83
C ALA A 270 58.22 -13.62 10.06
N PRO A 271 57.61 -13.84 11.26
CA PRO A 271 56.33 -13.37 11.82
C PRO A 271 56.56 -12.41 13.02
N VAL A 272 55.76 -12.30 14.10
CA VAL A 272 55.48 -13.29 15.18
C VAL A 272 54.14 -12.96 15.87
N ASN A 273 53.42 -14.00 16.31
CA ASN A 273 52.26 -13.90 17.21
C ASN A 273 52.49 -14.80 18.44
N PRO A 274 52.49 -14.28 19.69
CA PRO A 274 52.67 -15.10 20.90
C PRO A 274 51.43 -15.16 21.81
N PHE A 275 51.29 -16.31 22.49
CA PHE A 275 50.24 -16.69 23.48
C PHE A 275 48.83 -16.95 22.90
N GLY A 276 48.12 -18.01 23.29
CA GLY A 276 48.51 -19.14 24.16
C GLY A 276 47.43 -20.23 24.13
N ALA A 277 47.81 -21.51 24.30
CA ALA A 277 46.97 -22.65 23.95
C ALA A 277 46.13 -23.24 25.11
N GLN A 278 45.18 -24.09 24.68
CA GLN A 278 44.26 -24.96 25.41
C GLN A 278 44.86 -25.79 26.58
N PRO A 279 43.97 -26.46 27.34
CA PRO A 279 44.05 -27.94 27.36
C PRO A 279 42.74 -28.64 26.94
N LEU A 280 42.88 -29.88 26.44
CA LEU A 280 41.80 -30.87 26.20
C LEU A 280 42.12 -32.15 27.04
N PRO A 281 41.54 -33.36 26.82
CA PRO A 281 40.58 -33.91 27.77
C PRO A 281 40.91 -35.35 28.27
N PRO A 282 40.00 -35.99 29.02
CA PRO A 282 39.73 -37.43 28.92
C PRO A 282 38.29 -37.67 28.40
N SER A 283 38.00 -38.58 27.46
CA SER A 283 38.07 -40.07 27.52
C SER A 283 36.89 -40.70 28.31
N ALA A 284 36.22 -41.78 27.87
CA ALA A 284 36.48 -42.68 26.74
C ALA A 284 35.29 -43.64 26.38
N VAL A 285 35.41 -44.33 25.23
CA VAL A 285 34.72 -45.57 24.75
C VAL A 285 33.18 -45.50 24.47
N GLY A 286 32.64 -46.10 23.40
CA GLY A 286 33.28 -46.71 22.21
C GLY A 286 32.56 -47.94 21.61
N GLN A 287 33.00 -48.33 20.40
CA GLN A 287 32.61 -49.48 19.55
C GLN A 287 31.43 -49.26 18.56
N ASN A 288 31.47 -49.69 17.30
CA ASN A 288 32.53 -50.46 16.59
C ASN A 288 32.67 -50.09 15.10
N LEU A 289 33.84 -50.33 14.51
CA LEU A 289 34.22 -50.05 13.11
C LEU A 289 34.67 -51.33 12.37
N PRO A 290 34.52 -51.39 11.04
CA PRO A 290 35.40 -52.15 10.16
C PRO A 290 36.57 -51.29 9.63
N LEU A 291 37.73 -51.94 9.44
CA LEU A 291 39.03 -51.35 9.13
C LEU A 291 39.13 -50.63 7.77
N LEU A 292 39.93 -49.54 7.73
CA LEU A 292 40.50 -48.97 6.50
C LEU A 292 41.80 -49.69 6.10
N PRO A 293 42.05 -49.95 4.79
CA PRO A 293 43.36 -50.35 4.29
C PRO A 293 44.41 -49.22 4.28
N SER A 294 45.68 -49.60 4.15
CA SER A 294 46.85 -48.71 4.10
C SER A 294 46.88 -47.76 2.88
N PRO A 295 47.57 -46.60 2.98
CA PRO A 295 47.61 -45.61 1.90
C PRO A 295 48.39 -46.07 0.66
N ALA A 296 47.89 -45.71 -0.52
CA ALA A 296 48.58 -45.85 -1.79
C ALA A 296 49.66 -44.74 -1.98
N PRO A 297 50.72 -44.99 -2.78
CA PRO A 297 51.73 -43.97 -3.09
C PRO A 297 51.15 -42.80 -3.92
N PRO A 298 51.78 -41.61 -3.89
CA PRO A 298 51.28 -40.43 -4.59
C PRO A 298 51.28 -40.61 -6.12
N PRO A 299 50.25 -40.11 -6.83
CA PRO A 299 50.17 -40.22 -8.28
C PRO A 299 51.28 -39.42 -8.96
N THR A 300 51.97 -40.06 -9.90
CA THR A 300 53.02 -39.43 -10.73
C THR A 300 52.39 -38.40 -11.68
N ALA A 301 53.14 -37.33 -11.99
CA ALA A 301 52.68 -36.28 -12.90
C ALA A 301 52.33 -36.85 -14.30
N PRO A 302 51.22 -36.43 -14.93
CA PRO A 302 50.89 -36.85 -16.29
C PRO A 302 51.93 -36.37 -17.31
N GLY A 303 52.62 -37.32 -17.95
CA GLY A 303 53.47 -37.04 -19.10
C GLY A 303 52.64 -36.65 -20.32
N MET A 304 53.19 -35.79 -21.18
CA MET A 304 52.54 -35.43 -22.45
C MET A 304 52.39 -36.65 -23.36
N ILE A 305 51.16 -36.91 -23.82
CA ILE A 305 50.85 -37.84 -24.90
C ILE A 305 50.53 -37.01 -26.16
N PRO A 306 51.05 -37.35 -27.36
CA PRO A 306 50.77 -36.58 -28.58
C PRO A 306 49.27 -36.54 -28.95
N TRP A 307 48.84 -35.39 -29.46
CA TRP A 307 47.46 -35.17 -29.91
C TRP A 307 47.17 -35.92 -31.22
N ASN A 308 46.46 -37.05 -31.13
CA ASN A 308 45.81 -37.69 -32.27
C ASN A 308 44.31 -37.38 -32.20
N GLY A 309 43.82 -36.53 -33.12
CA GLY A 309 42.45 -36.00 -33.06
C GLY A 309 41.39 -37.03 -33.44
N GLN A 310 40.63 -37.51 -32.46
CA GLN A 310 39.34 -38.20 -32.62
C GLN A 310 38.33 -37.66 -31.58
N PRO A 311 37.01 -37.63 -31.88
CA PRO A 311 36.00 -37.16 -30.92
C PRO A 311 35.88 -38.09 -29.71
N ILE A 312 35.62 -37.50 -28.54
CA ILE A 312 35.36 -38.24 -27.29
C ILE A 312 33.87 -38.58 -27.21
N GLN A 313 33.53 -39.87 -27.07
CA GLN A 313 32.16 -40.29 -26.71
C GLN A 313 31.92 -40.15 -25.20
N PRO A 314 30.73 -39.70 -24.75
CA PRO A 314 30.38 -39.69 -23.32
C PRO A 314 30.29 -41.10 -22.73
N PRO A 315 30.62 -41.31 -21.44
CA PRO A 315 30.54 -42.61 -20.79
C PRO A 315 29.07 -43.04 -20.57
N ALA A 316 28.74 -44.27 -20.97
CA ALA A 316 27.42 -44.84 -20.78
C ALA A 316 27.19 -45.28 -19.32
N VAL A 317 26.36 -44.52 -18.58
CA VAL A 317 25.82 -44.95 -17.27
C VAL A 317 24.56 -45.78 -17.51
N ALA A 318 24.53 -47.01 -16.99
CA ALA A 318 23.35 -47.86 -17.00
C ALA A 318 22.41 -47.48 -15.83
N VAL A 319 21.14 -47.22 -16.14
CA VAL A 319 20.06 -46.93 -15.19
C VAL A 319 18.90 -47.88 -15.51
N PRO A 320 18.17 -48.44 -14.52
CA PRO A 320 17.09 -49.39 -14.81
C PRO A 320 15.92 -48.76 -15.57
N ASP A 321 15.47 -49.41 -16.65
CA ASP A 321 14.21 -49.11 -17.31
C ASP A 321 13.03 -49.44 -16.38
N ASN A 322 12.41 -48.42 -15.77
CA ASN A 322 11.03 -48.47 -15.27
C ASN A 322 10.48 -47.08 -14.88
N LEU A 323 10.02 -46.32 -15.88
CA LEU A 323 8.91 -45.35 -15.76
C LEU A 323 8.38 -45.04 -17.17
N LEU A 324 7.06 -44.84 -17.33
CA LEU A 324 6.47 -44.65 -18.67
C LEU A 324 6.72 -43.24 -19.21
N ASN A 325 7.85 -43.04 -19.88
CA ASN A 325 8.05 -41.86 -20.73
C ASN A 325 6.96 -41.83 -21.82
N PRO A 326 6.13 -40.76 -21.91
CA PRO A 326 5.16 -40.60 -22.99
C PRO A 326 5.87 -40.47 -24.34
N SER A 327 5.25 -41.00 -25.40
CA SER A 327 5.73 -40.80 -26.76
C SER A 327 5.45 -39.36 -27.20
N ARG A 328 6.46 -38.66 -27.71
CA ARG A 328 6.34 -37.28 -28.17
C ARG A 328 6.06 -37.25 -29.68
N THR A 329 5.32 -36.23 -30.12
CA THR A 329 5.06 -35.93 -31.52
C THR A 329 6.02 -34.84 -31.99
N TYR A 330 6.69 -35.10 -33.11
CA TYR A 330 7.69 -34.25 -33.73
C TYR A 330 7.16 -33.76 -35.08
N THR A 331 7.09 -32.45 -35.28
CA THR A 331 6.70 -31.81 -36.54
C THR A 331 7.77 -30.84 -37.01
N LEU A 332 8.10 -30.87 -38.30
CA LEU A 332 9.20 -30.11 -38.89
C LEU A 332 8.68 -29.18 -39.99
N THR A 333 8.98 -27.89 -39.88
CA THR A 333 8.58 -26.86 -40.85
C THR A 333 9.79 -26.00 -41.26
N PRO A 334 9.80 -25.39 -42.46
CA PRO A 334 10.93 -24.59 -42.91
C PRO A 334 10.92 -23.20 -42.28
N ARG A 335 12.10 -22.71 -41.88
CA ARG A 335 12.28 -21.37 -41.28
C ARG A 335 12.07 -20.23 -42.29
N SER A 336 12.10 -20.53 -43.59
CA SER A 336 11.92 -19.56 -44.67
C SER A 336 11.32 -20.20 -45.93
N SER A 337 10.93 -19.37 -46.89
CA SER A 337 10.33 -19.80 -48.17
C SER A 337 11.29 -20.55 -49.11
N SER A 338 12.60 -20.62 -48.82
CA SER A 338 13.53 -21.46 -49.59
C SER A 338 13.48 -22.95 -49.21
N GLY A 339 12.81 -23.29 -48.11
CA GLY A 339 12.81 -24.66 -47.58
C GLY A 339 14.15 -25.05 -46.95
N PHE A 340 14.25 -26.31 -46.55
CA PHE A 340 15.49 -26.96 -46.10
C PHE A 340 15.81 -28.16 -46.98
N ARG A 341 17.11 -28.45 -47.15
CA ARG A 341 17.61 -29.67 -47.78
C ARG A 341 17.81 -30.75 -46.74
N VAL A 342 17.26 -31.94 -47.01
CA VAL A 342 17.47 -33.17 -46.24
C VAL A 342 18.62 -33.97 -46.86
N MET A 343 19.50 -34.50 -46.03
CA MET A 343 20.48 -35.55 -46.33
C MET A 343 20.36 -36.64 -45.26
N VAL A 344 20.74 -37.88 -45.59
CA VAL A 344 20.69 -39.03 -44.68
C VAL A 344 22.03 -39.74 -44.77
N GLU A 345 22.74 -39.86 -43.65
CA GLU A 345 24.07 -40.46 -43.54
C GLU A 345 24.02 -41.65 -42.56
N PRO A 346 24.49 -42.85 -42.96
CA PRO A 346 24.62 -43.99 -42.06
C PRO A 346 25.83 -43.81 -41.14
N ILE A 347 25.66 -44.01 -39.83
CA ILE A 347 26.73 -43.87 -38.83
C ILE A 347 27.21 -45.24 -38.33
N SER A 348 26.28 -46.17 -38.10
CA SER A 348 26.59 -47.57 -37.80
C SER A 348 25.47 -48.49 -38.29
N GLU A 349 25.62 -49.82 -38.16
CA GLU A 349 24.64 -50.80 -38.65
C GLU A 349 23.21 -50.59 -38.12
N ASN A 350 23.04 -49.94 -36.95
CA ASN A 350 21.73 -49.67 -36.33
C ASN A 350 21.41 -48.18 -36.12
N GLU A 351 22.28 -47.26 -36.56
CA GLU A 351 22.17 -45.83 -36.28
C GLU A 351 22.38 -44.97 -37.53
N GLN A 352 21.40 -44.13 -37.84
CA GLN A 352 21.38 -43.30 -39.05
C GLN A 352 21.03 -41.85 -38.67
N ALA A 353 21.77 -40.89 -39.22
CA ALA A 353 21.58 -39.48 -38.97
C ALA A 353 20.91 -38.78 -40.16
N ILE A 354 19.95 -37.91 -39.85
CA ILE A 354 19.29 -37.03 -40.82
C ILE A 354 19.88 -35.63 -40.65
N LEU A 355 20.59 -35.15 -41.67
CA LEU A 355 21.13 -33.79 -41.72
C LEU A 355 20.15 -32.87 -42.46
N LEU A 356 19.74 -31.80 -41.79
CA LEU A 356 18.90 -30.73 -42.30
C LEU A 356 19.74 -29.47 -42.46
N THR A 357 19.63 -28.79 -43.60
CA THR A 357 20.38 -27.56 -43.89
C THR A 357 19.50 -26.53 -44.59
N GLY A 358 19.56 -25.26 -44.16
CA GLY A 358 18.80 -24.15 -44.78
C GLY A 358 17.75 -23.50 -43.89
N GLY A 359 17.74 -23.78 -42.57
CA GLY A 359 16.77 -23.23 -41.64
C GLY A 359 15.52 -24.10 -41.48
N ALA A 360 15.39 -24.75 -40.33
CA ALA A 360 14.20 -25.52 -39.97
C ALA A 360 13.73 -25.19 -38.54
N ILE A 361 12.43 -25.39 -38.33
CA ILE A 361 11.71 -25.22 -37.08
C ILE A 361 11.13 -26.59 -36.71
N LEU A 362 11.66 -27.17 -35.63
CA LEU A 362 11.27 -28.45 -35.08
C LEU A 362 10.40 -28.23 -33.83
N GLN A 363 9.13 -28.56 -33.94
CA GLN A 363 8.19 -28.54 -32.82
C GLN A 363 8.10 -29.94 -32.20
N VAL A 364 8.31 -30.01 -30.89
CA VAL A 364 8.20 -31.22 -30.08
C VAL A 364 7.04 -31.03 -29.11
N LYS A 365 5.99 -31.82 -29.31
CA LYS A 365 4.78 -31.81 -28.49
C LYS A 365 4.67 -33.10 -27.70
N ASP A 366 4.62 -32.98 -26.38
CA ASP A 366 4.36 -34.13 -25.53
C ASP A 366 2.87 -34.52 -25.53
N LEU A 367 2.59 -35.82 -25.61
CA LEU A 367 1.24 -36.38 -25.46
C LEU A 367 0.86 -36.59 -23.98
N GLY A 368 1.83 -36.58 -23.05
CA GLY A 368 1.60 -36.59 -21.59
C GLY A 368 1.25 -35.21 -21.00
N GLY A 369 1.46 -34.13 -21.77
CA GLY A 369 1.16 -32.77 -21.33
C GLY A 369 2.26 -32.08 -20.51
N ALA A 370 3.53 -32.42 -20.72
CA ALA A 370 4.59 -31.40 -20.63
C ALA A 370 4.37 -30.27 -21.66
N GLY A 371 5.18 -29.21 -21.59
CA GLY A 371 5.04 -28.03 -22.45
C GLY A 371 5.22 -28.31 -23.95
N LEU A 372 4.85 -27.32 -24.77
CA LEU A 372 5.34 -27.25 -26.14
C LEU A 372 6.81 -26.81 -26.10
N ILE A 373 7.67 -27.54 -26.81
CA ILE A 373 9.05 -27.13 -27.08
C ILE A 373 9.16 -26.84 -28.58
N ASP A 374 9.74 -25.71 -28.93
CA ASP A 374 9.88 -25.23 -30.31
C ASP A 374 11.36 -24.87 -30.55
N MET A 375 12.01 -25.55 -31.49
CA MET A 375 13.45 -25.49 -31.73
C MET A 375 13.75 -24.99 -33.15
N GLU A 376 14.30 -23.79 -33.28
CA GLU A 376 14.79 -23.25 -34.55
C GLU A 376 16.31 -23.41 -34.67
N ALA A 377 16.81 -23.81 -35.84
CA ALA A 377 18.24 -23.74 -36.18
C ALA A 377 18.47 -23.72 -37.70
N ASP A 378 19.62 -23.21 -38.13
CA ASP A 378 20.03 -23.18 -39.53
C ASP A 378 20.44 -24.57 -40.05
N ARG A 379 20.95 -25.41 -39.14
CA ARG A 379 21.26 -26.83 -39.34
C ARG A 379 20.77 -27.66 -38.16
N ILE A 380 20.19 -28.83 -38.47
CA ILE A 380 19.74 -29.82 -37.47
C ILE A 380 20.26 -31.18 -37.90
N VAL A 381 20.92 -31.91 -37.00
CA VAL A 381 21.18 -33.35 -37.12
C VAL A 381 20.19 -34.07 -36.22
N ILE A 382 19.48 -35.07 -36.76
CA ILE A 382 18.57 -35.95 -36.01
C ILE A 382 19.14 -37.36 -36.06
N TRP A 383 19.51 -37.93 -34.91
CA TRP A 383 19.89 -39.34 -34.83
C TRP A 383 18.66 -40.22 -34.64
N THR A 384 18.62 -41.33 -35.36
CA THR A 384 17.53 -42.31 -35.31
C THR A 384 18.10 -43.72 -35.17
N LYS A 385 17.46 -44.55 -34.34
CA LYS A 385 17.89 -45.94 -34.07
C LYS A 385 16.85 -46.92 -34.64
N GLY A 386 17.33 -47.89 -35.42
CA GLY A 386 16.51 -48.99 -35.98
C GLY A 386 15.31 -48.60 -36.86
N SER A 387 15.23 -47.36 -37.36
CA SER A 387 14.03 -46.82 -38.02
C SER A 387 14.35 -46.23 -39.41
N ASN A 388 13.39 -46.30 -40.35
CA ASN A 388 13.57 -45.77 -41.70
C ASN A 388 13.59 -44.22 -41.72
N PRO A 389 14.71 -43.55 -42.07
CA PRO A 389 14.81 -42.09 -41.93
C PRO A 389 13.93 -41.31 -42.91
N GLN A 390 13.73 -41.83 -44.13
CA GLN A 390 12.86 -41.21 -45.13
C GLN A 390 11.40 -41.23 -44.67
N GLN A 391 10.97 -42.32 -44.02
CA GLN A 391 9.62 -42.42 -43.43
C GLN A 391 9.45 -41.51 -42.20
N ILE A 392 10.47 -41.42 -41.33
CA ILE A 392 10.49 -40.45 -40.22
C ILE A 392 10.33 -39.02 -40.76
N MET A 393 11.08 -38.65 -41.79
CA MET A 393 11.04 -37.32 -42.39
C MET A 393 9.67 -37.01 -43.03
N SER A 394 9.09 -37.94 -43.79
CA SER A 394 7.76 -37.72 -44.38
C SER A 394 6.68 -37.57 -43.31
N ASN A 395 6.80 -38.26 -42.18
CA ASN A 395 5.85 -38.16 -41.07
C ASN A 395 6.01 -36.83 -40.31
N MET A 396 7.25 -36.39 -40.05
CA MET A 396 7.54 -35.08 -39.43
C MET A 396 7.01 -33.89 -40.24
N GLN A 397 7.00 -33.99 -41.58
CA GLN A 397 6.44 -32.96 -42.46
C GLN A 397 4.91 -33.03 -42.61
N SER A 398 4.25 -34.06 -42.04
CA SER A 398 2.80 -34.25 -42.11
C SER A 398 2.05 -33.56 -40.98
N GLN A 399 0.76 -33.28 -41.17
CA GLN A 399 -0.12 -32.74 -40.12
C GLN A 399 -0.29 -33.66 -38.90
N GLY A 400 0.09 -34.94 -38.98
CA GLY A 400 0.09 -35.87 -37.85
C GLY A 400 1.40 -35.90 -37.06
N GLY A 401 2.49 -35.38 -37.63
CA GLY A 401 3.85 -35.52 -37.11
C GLY A 401 4.40 -36.96 -37.11
N GLN A 402 5.67 -37.11 -36.74
CA GLN A 402 6.24 -38.40 -36.35
C GLN A 402 6.06 -38.58 -34.84
N THR A 403 5.60 -39.75 -34.40
CA THR A 403 5.60 -40.11 -32.96
C THR A 403 6.80 -40.99 -32.65
N SER A 404 7.63 -40.62 -31.67
CA SER A 404 8.84 -41.37 -31.30
C SER A 404 9.21 -41.22 -29.82
N LYS A 405 10.16 -42.04 -29.35
CA LYS A 405 10.78 -41.97 -28.01
C LYS A 405 12.30 -41.79 -28.03
N ASP A 406 12.96 -42.17 -29.12
CA ASP A 406 14.43 -42.32 -29.19
C ASP A 406 15.02 -41.46 -30.32
N LEU A 407 14.82 -40.14 -30.20
CA LEU A 407 15.42 -39.14 -31.09
C LEU A 407 16.33 -38.20 -30.28
N GLU A 408 17.57 -38.07 -30.75
CA GLU A 408 18.60 -37.17 -30.22
C GLU A 408 18.90 -36.12 -31.30
N PHE A 409 19.15 -34.88 -30.90
CA PHE A 409 19.27 -33.75 -31.82
C PHE A 409 20.56 -32.96 -31.57
N TYR A 410 21.21 -32.51 -32.65
CA TYR A 410 22.27 -31.50 -32.58
C TYR A 410 21.91 -30.33 -33.50
N LEU A 411 21.81 -29.16 -32.89
CA LEU A 411 21.38 -27.90 -33.51
C LEU A 411 22.63 -27.02 -33.66
N SER A 412 22.84 -26.42 -34.83
CA SER A 412 23.96 -25.48 -35.03
C SER A 412 23.60 -24.33 -35.98
N GLY A 413 24.07 -23.13 -35.62
CA GLY A 413 23.78 -21.88 -36.33
C GLY A 413 22.41 -21.30 -35.95
N ASN A 414 22.45 -20.11 -35.33
CA ASN A 414 21.26 -19.34 -34.91
C ASN A 414 20.20 -20.20 -34.20
N VAL A 415 20.65 -20.97 -33.19
CA VAL A 415 19.82 -21.90 -32.44
C VAL A 415 18.98 -21.14 -31.43
N GLU A 416 17.66 -21.35 -31.45
CA GLU A 416 16.72 -20.86 -30.45
C GLU A 416 15.77 -21.99 -30.03
N ILE A 417 15.73 -22.31 -28.73
CA ILE A 417 14.78 -23.25 -28.12
C ILE A 417 13.83 -22.44 -27.23
N ARG A 418 12.54 -22.44 -27.58
CA ARG A 418 11.46 -21.85 -26.79
C ARG A 418 10.71 -22.97 -26.05
N GLN A 419 10.61 -22.85 -24.72
CA GLN A 419 9.84 -23.77 -23.87
C GLN A 419 8.76 -22.98 -23.12
N GLN A 420 7.52 -23.43 -23.24
CA GLN A 420 6.36 -22.87 -22.55
C GLN A 420 5.92 -23.82 -21.44
N ASP A 421 6.26 -23.49 -20.19
CA ASP A 421 5.80 -24.28 -19.04
C ASP A 421 4.29 -24.07 -18.78
N LYS A 422 3.67 -25.06 -18.15
CA LYS A 422 2.32 -24.89 -17.59
C LYS A 422 2.34 -23.80 -16.51
N PRO A 423 1.26 -23.03 -16.34
CA PRO A 423 1.19 -22.01 -15.30
C PRO A 423 1.34 -22.66 -13.92
N ASN A 424 2.39 -22.28 -13.19
CA ASN A 424 2.73 -22.83 -11.89
C ASN A 424 2.16 -21.97 -10.75
N LEU A 425 2.23 -22.50 -9.52
CA LEU A 425 1.65 -21.91 -8.31
C LEU A 425 2.30 -20.56 -7.94
N PRO A 426 1.58 -19.66 -7.23
CA PRO A 426 2.02 -18.30 -6.94
C PRO A 426 3.30 -18.20 -6.12
N ARG A 427 3.99 -17.06 -6.28
CA ARG A 427 5.26 -16.70 -5.63
C ARG A 427 5.12 -16.53 -4.11
N VAL A 428 6.22 -16.75 -3.39
CA VAL A 428 6.38 -16.23 -2.01
C VAL A 428 6.15 -14.71 -1.99
N GLY A 429 5.43 -14.23 -0.97
CA GLY A 429 5.42 -12.81 -0.58
C GLY A 429 4.59 -11.85 -1.44
N VAL A 430 3.88 -12.31 -2.48
CA VAL A 430 3.06 -11.46 -3.35
C VAL A 430 1.59 -11.88 -3.30
N ALA A 431 0.73 -11.01 -2.77
CA ALA A 431 -0.65 -11.31 -2.41
C ALA A 431 -1.68 -11.27 -3.56
N ASP A 432 -1.30 -11.54 -4.82
CA ASP A 432 -2.26 -11.62 -5.94
C ASP A 432 -1.94 -12.74 -6.96
N PRO A 433 -2.57 -13.92 -6.82
CA PRO A 433 -2.44 -15.03 -7.78
C PRO A 433 -3.23 -14.88 -9.11
N ARG A 434 -3.81 -13.72 -9.42
CA ARG A 434 -4.86 -13.60 -10.48
C ARG A 434 -4.35 -13.45 -11.91
N LYS A 435 -3.04 -13.63 -12.16
CA LYS A 435 -2.50 -13.87 -13.50
C LYS A 435 -2.04 -15.31 -13.61
N GLY A 436 -2.35 -15.94 -14.76
CA GLY A 436 -1.85 -17.26 -15.09
C GLY A 436 -0.40 -17.15 -15.54
N ASP A 437 0.51 -17.10 -14.58
CA ASP A 437 1.93 -16.83 -14.81
C ASP A 437 2.62 -18.03 -15.47
N GLN A 438 2.64 -18.01 -16.81
CA GLN A 438 3.41 -18.93 -17.63
C GLN A 438 4.87 -18.47 -17.66
N LEU A 439 5.76 -19.28 -17.09
CA LEU A 439 7.19 -19.11 -17.29
C LEU A 439 7.51 -19.47 -18.75
N GLN A 440 7.85 -18.45 -19.53
CA GLN A 440 8.44 -18.64 -20.86
C GLN A 440 9.96 -18.62 -20.72
N ARG A 441 10.59 -19.71 -21.18
CA ARG A 441 12.05 -19.86 -21.25
C ARG A 441 12.47 -19.79 -22.71
N THR A 442 13.46 -18.97 -23.03
CA THR A 442 14.09 -18.95 -24.35
C THR A 442 15.58 -19.20 -24.18
N MET A 443 16.09 -20.28 -24.74
CA MET A 443 17.51 -20.61 -24.75
C MET A 443 18.07 -20.37 -26.16
N ARG A 444 19.07 -19.50 -26.28
CA ARG A 444 19.81 -19.23 -27.53
C ARG A 444 21.23 -19.78 -27.37
N ALA A 445 21.82 -20.29 -28.46
CA ALA A 445 23.22 -20.74 -28.45
C ALA A 445 23.82 -20.82 -29.85
N ASN A 446 25.14 -21.00 -29.93
CA ASN A 446 25.81 -21.33 -31.18
C ASN A 446 25.53 -22.78 -31.62
N GLU A 447 25.61 -23.70 -30.66
CA GLU A 447 25.48 -25.14 -30.82
C GLU A 447 24.78 -25.74 -29.59
N ILE A 448 23.83 -26.66 -29.81
CA ILE A 448 23.14 -27.40 -28.74
C ILE A 448 23.06 -28.88 -29.12
N PHE A 449 23.51 -29.78 -28.23
CA PHE A 449 23.12 -31.18 -28.24
C PHE A 449 21.93 -31.38 -27.28
N TYR A 450 20.89 -32.11 -27.68
CA TYR A 450 19.67 -32.31 -26.91
C TYR A 450 19.15 -33.76 -27.00
N ASP A 451 19.19 -34.49 -25.89
CA ASP A 451 18.56 -35.80 -25.69
C ASP A 451 17.11 -35.58 -25.23
N VAL A 452 16.16 -35.67 -26.18
CA VAL A 452 14.72 -35.46 -25.90
C VAL A 452 14.14 -36.58 -25.02
N ARG A 453 14.75 -37.76 -24.98
CA ARG A 453 14.30 -38.87 -24.14
C ARG A 453 14.63 -38.63 -22.67
N ARG A 454 15.76 -37.97 -22.37
CA ARG A 454 16.19 -37.61 -21.02
C ARG A 454 15.88 -36.16 -20.59
N ASN A 455 15.48 -35.29 -21.53
CA ASN A 455 15.44 -33.83 -21.34
C ASN A 455 16.80 -33.22 -20.96
N GLN A 456 17.88 -33.83 -21.46
CA GLN A 456 19.24 -33.40 -21.18
C GLN A 456 19.82 -32.64 -22.37
N ALA A 457 20.52 -31.54 -22.11
CA ALA A 457 21.07 -30.69 -23.15
C ALA A 457 22.45 -30.14 -22.77
N ILE A 458 23.30 -29.90 -23.78
CA ILE A 458 24.56 -29.17 -23.62
C ILE A 458 24.59 -28.08 -24.67
N ALA A 459 24.60 -26.82 -24.21
CA ALA A 459 24.51 -25.61 -25.04
C ALA A 459 25.76 -24.74 -24.88
N LEU A 460 26.50 -24.56 -25.98
CA LEU A 460 27.77 -23.83 -26.01
C LEU A 460 27.58 -22.36 -26.42
N LYS A 461 28.21 -21.44 -25.67
CA LYS A 461 28.01 -19.98 -25.80
C LYS A 461 26.53 -19.61 -25.75
N SER A 462 25.90 -19.97 -24.63
CA SER A 462 24.46 -19.94 -24.45
C SER A 462 23.98 -18.66 -23.74
N GLU A 463 22.74 -18.28 -24.04
CA GLU A 463 21.98 -17.23 -23.38
C GLU A 463 20.60 -17.81 -23.03
N LEU A 464 20.30 -17.94 -21.74
CA LEU A 464 19.02 -18.40 -21.22
C LEU A 464 18.23 -17.22 -20.66
N GLU A 465 17.06 -16.97 -21.23
CA GLU A 465 16.16 -15.86 -20.89
C GLU A 465 14.93 -16.38 -20.15
N PHE A 466 14.71 -15.87 -18.94
CA PHE A 466 13.54 -16.13 -18.09
C PHE A 466 12.62 -14.91 -18.06
N SER A 467 11.43 -15.04 -18.64
CA SER A 467 10.38 -14.02 -18.53
C SER A 467 9.54 -14.23 -17.26
N VAL A 468 9.59 -13.26 -16.33
CA VAL A 468 8.89 -13.31 -15.03
C VAL A 468 7.81 -12.22 -14.99
N PRO A 469 6.50 -12.53 -14.88
CA PRO A 469 5.39 -11.56 -15.08
C PRO A 469 5.30 -10.32 -14.16
N PHE A 470 6.18 -10.20 -13.16
CA PHE A 470 6.28 -9.04 -12.25
C PHE A 470 7.58 -8.24 -12.41
N ILE A 471 8.56 -8.74 -13.18
CA ILE A 471 9.80 -8.02 -13.48
C ILE A 471 9.62 -7.37 -14.87
N PRO A 472 9.85 -6.06 -15.03
CA PRO A 472 9.55 -5.36 -16.28
C PRO A 472 10.48 -5.72 -17.45
N ASP A 473 11.62 -6.35 -17.14
CA ASP A 473 12.71 -6.72 -18.03
C ASP A 473 13.09 -8.17 -17.68
N PRO A 474 13.39 -9.08 -18.64
CA PRO A 474 13.65 -10.49 -18.35
C PRO A 474 14.95 -10.70 -17.57
N ILE A 475 15.09 -11.84 -16.87
CA ILE A 475 16.37 -12.27 -16.31
C ILE A 475 17.12 -13.06 -17.39
N ILE A 476 18.36 -12.67 -17.64
CA ILE A 476 19.22 -13.27 -18.66
C ILE A 476 20.46 -13.87 -18.00
N VAL A 477 20.73 -15.13 -18.33
CA VAL A 477 21.91 -15.89 -17.92
C VAL A 477 22.72 -16.22 -19.17
N ARG A 478 23.86 -15.56 -19.36
CA ARG A 478 24.86 -15.96 -20.37
C ARG A 478 25.84 -16.94 -19.78
N ALA A 479 26.40 -17.84 -20.60
CA ALA A 479 27.35 -18.85 -20.16
C ALA A 479 28.34 -19.23 -21.26
N ALA A 480 29.54 -19.68 -20.87
CA ALA A 480 30.43 -20.39 -21.79
C ALA A 480 29.85 -21.76 -22.18
N GLU A 481 29.30 -22.46 -21.20
CA GLU A 481 28.62 -23.75 -21.33
C GLU A 481 27.43 -23.82 -20.35
N LEU A 482 26.31 -24.33 -20.83
CA LEU A 482 25.11 -24.61 -20.03
C LEU A 482 24.69 -26.07 -20.26
N GLN A 483 24.64 -26.83 -19.17
CA GLN A 483 24.22 -28.23 -19.12
C GLN A 483 22.82 -28.30 -18.51
N GLN A 484 21.81 -28.66 -19.29
CA GLN A 484 20.51 -29.07 -18.73
C GLN A 484 20.64 -30.53 -18.28
N LEU A 485 20.47 -30.77 -16.97
CA LEU A 485 20.60 -32.08 -16.34
C LEU A 485 19.26 -32.82 -16.23
N ASP A 486 18.16 -32.07 -16.12
CA ASP A 486 16.76 -32.53 -16.23
C ASP A 486 15.85 -31.33 -16.62
N VAL A 487 14.54 -31.53 -16.76
CA VAL A 487 13.52 -30.49 -16.97
C VAL A 487 13.62 -29.34 -15.95
N HIS A 488 14.10 -29.62 -14.74
CA HIS A 488 14.13 -28.69 -13.61
C HIS A 488 15.54 -28.33 -13.10
N GLU A 489 16.62 -28.91 -13.65
CA GLU A 489 17.99 -28.61 -13.19
C GLU A 489 18.91 -28.22 -14.35
N TYR A 490 19.61 -27.09 -14.18
CA TYR A 490 20.65 -26.61 -15.10
C TYR A 490 21.93 -26.33 -14.33
N ARG A 491 23.07 -26.72 -14.89
CA ARG A 491 24.41 -26.34 -14.42
C ARG A 491 25.05 -25.42 -15.45
N VAL A 492 25.62 -24.31 -14.98
CA VAL A 492 26.05 -23.19 -15.81
C VAL A 492 27.50 -22.86 -15.47
N LEU A 493 28.37 -22.82 -16.47
CA LEU A 493 29.81 -22.60 -16.30
C LEU A 493 30.20 -21.24 -16.89
N GLN A 494 30.98 -20.47 -16.10
CA GLN A 494 31.38 -19.09 -16.42
C GLN A 494 30.17 -18.23 -16.79
N SER A 495 29.26 -18.03 -15.84
CA SER A 495 27.99 -17.33 -16.08
C SER A 495 28.10 -15.82 -15.91
N GLU A 496 27.30 -15.06 -16.66
CA GLU A 496 26.90 -13.69 -16.36
C GLU A 496 25.38 -13.63 -16.19
N ILE A 497 24.90 -13.21 -15.02
CA ILE A 497 23.47 -13.06 -14.71
C ILE A 497 23.13 -11.58 -14.56
N PHE A 498 22.12 -11.11 -15.28
CA PHE A 498 21.62 -9.73 -15.19
C PHE A 498 20.15 -9.65 -15.61
N SER A 499 19.52 -8.50 -15.36
CA SER A 499 18.25 -8.13 -15.97
C SER A 499 18.32 -6.66 -16.35
N SER A 500 18.13 -6.36 -17.63
CA SER A 500 18.46 -5.05 -18.21
C SER A 500 17.64 -4.74 -19.44
N ARG A 501 17.32 -3.44 -19.59
CA ARG A 501 16.70 -2.86 -20.80
C ARG A 501 17.59 -2.89 -22.03
N THR A 502 18.89 -3.11 -21.86
CA THR A 502 19.82 -3.33 -22.97
C THR A 502 20.74 -4.51 -22.66
N PRO A 503 20.34 -5.74 -23.01
CA PRO A 503 21.13 -6.94 -22.71
C PRO A 503 22.58 -6.94 -23.23
N GLY A 504 22.94 -6.09 -24.20
CA GLY A 504 24.32 -5.94 -24.67
C GLY A 504 25.22 -5.03 -23.82
N ASP A 505 24.66 -4.31 -22.83
CA ASP A 505 25.36 -3.35 -21.97
C ASP A 505 24.60 -3.21 -20.62
N PRO A 506 24.64 -4.25 -19.75
CA PRO A 506 23.96 -4.26 -18.45
C PRO A 506 24.78 -3.51 -17.38
N GLY A 507 24.20 -2.47 -16.78
CA GLY A 507 24.85 -1.66 -15.75
C GLY A 507 24.93 -2.31 -14.37
N LEU A 508 24.25 -3.44 -14.17
CA LEU A 508 24.39 -4.34 -13.03
C LEU A 508 24.40 -5.79 -13.55
N LYS A 509 25.45 -6.54 -13.23
CA LYS A 509 25.54 -7.99 -13.49
C LYS A 509 26.25 -8.73 -12.37
N VAL A 510 25.95 -10.01 -12.20
CA VAL A 510 26.62 -10.92 -11.28
C VAL A 510 27.26 -12.04 -12.09
N THR A 511 28.57 -12.23 -12.00
CA THR A 511 29.27 -13.31 -12.70
C THR A 511 29.65 -14.43 -11.73
N MET A 512 29.57 -15.70 -12.14
CA MET A 512 29.89 -16.85 -11.29
C MET A 512 30.77 -17.85 -12.05
N ALA A 513 31.73 -18.48 -11.37
CA ALA A 513 32.59 -19.48 -12.00
C ALA A 513 31.81 -20.75 -12.36
N GLU A 514 30.93 -21.17 -11.45
CA GLU A 514 29.97 -22.28 -11.58
C GLU A 514 28.69 -21.88 -10.87
N ALA A 515 27.52 -22.19 -11.46
CA ALA A 515 26.22 -22.06 -10.81
C ALA A 515 25.27 -23.19 -11.20
N THR A 516 24.54 -23.73 -10.23
CA THR A 516 23.38 -24.61 -10.47
C THR A 516 22.09 -23.80 -10.31
N ILE A 517 21.11 -24.04 -11.18
CA ILE A 517 19.76 -23.47 -11.16
C ILE A 517 18.76 -24.63 -11.08
N GLU A 518 17.99 -24.70 -9.99
CA GLU A 518 17.11 -25.82 -9.64
C GLU A 518 15.67 -25.32 -9.38
N ASP A 519 14.71 -25.72 -10.22
CA ASP A 519 13.27 -25.45 -10.03
C ASP A 519 12.64 -26.42 -9.01
N LYS A 520 13.08 -26.34 -7.76
CA LYS A 520 12.49 -27.15 -6.67
C LYS A 520 11.16 -26.60 -6.19
N LYS A 521 10.33 -27.48 -5.63
CA LYS A 521 9.20 -27.09 -4.79
C LYS A 521 9.61 -27.21 -3.33
N ILE A 522 9.39 -26.17 -2.53
CA ILE A 522 9.54 -26.24 -1.08
C ILE A 522 8.20 -26.02 -0.39
N SER A 523 8.02 -26.67 0.76
CA SER A 523 7.12 -26.16 1.78
C SER A 523 7.82 -25.04 2.56
N ARG A 524 7.04 -24.05 3.01
CA ARG A 524 7.42 -23.13 4.08
C ARG A 524 6.35 -23.15 5.16
N PRO A 525 6.70 -23.30 6.45
CA PRO A 525 5.72 -23.21 7.53
C PRO A 525 5.19 -21.77 7.67
N ASP A 526 3.91 -21.65 8.03
CA ASP A 526 3.35 -20.41 8.54
C ASP A 526 3.98 -20.06 9.91
N LEU A 527 3.89 -18.80 10.34
CA LEU A 527 4.40 -18.33 11.65
C LEU A 527 3.89 -19.18 12.84
N LEU A 528 2.65 -19.68 12.79
CA LEU A 528 2.10 -20.59 13.80
C LEU A 528 2.68 -22.01 13.69
N GLY A 529 3.08 -22.47 12.50
CA GLY A 529 3.73 -23.76 12.27
C GLY A 529 5.19 -23.80 12.74
N PHE A 530 5.84 -22.63 12.89
CA PHE A 530 7.15 -22.49 13.53
C PHE A 530 7.07 -22.58 15.07
N LEU A 531 6.00 -22.04 15.67
CA LEU A 531 5.81 -21.99 17.13
C LEU A 531 5.09 -23.22 17.71
N LEU A 532 4.48 -24.06 16.88
CA LEU A 532 3.71 -25.24 17.31
C LEU A 532 4.34 -26.54 16.77
N PRO A 533 4.37 -27.62 17.59
CA PRO A 533 4.75 -28.95 17.14
C PRO A 533 4.00 -29.40 15.88
N GLU A 534 4.72 -30.11 15.02
CA GLU A 534 4.24 -30.63 13.72
C GLU A 534 2.94 -31.44 13.83
N SER A 535 2.76 -32.16 14.95
CA SER A 535 1.56 -32.93 15.28
C SER A 535 0.28 -32.11 15.47
N MET A 536 0.35 -30.77 15.50
CA MET A 536 -0.82 -29.88 15.57
C MET A 536 -1.10 -29.12 14.25
N ARG A 537 -0.37 -29.38 13.16
CA ARG A 537 -0.59 -28.74 11.86
C ARG A 537 -1.80 -29.38 11.14
N TYR A 538 -2.85 -28.59 10.88
CA TYR A 538 -4.11 -29.07 10.29
C TYR A 538 -4.33 -28.66 8.82
N LYS A 539 -3.27 -28.34 8.09
CA LYS A 539 -3.33 -28.13 6.62
C LYS A 539 -2.12 -28.80 5.97
N PRO A 540 -2.26 -29.39 4.77
CA PRO A 540 -1.11 -29.62 3.91
C PRO A 540 -0.49 -28.26 3.62
N GLU A 541 0.81 -28.15 3.83
CA GLU A 541 1.55 -26.92 3.57
C GLU A 541 1.63 -26.71 2.04
N GLU A 542 1.33 -25.51 1.56
CA GLU A 542 1.25 -25.25 0.11
C GLU A 542 2.65 -25.28 -0.52
N GLU A 543 2.85 -26.17 -1.51
CA GLU A 543 4.08 -26.24 -2.28
C GLU A 543 4.35 -24.95 -3.04
N ILE A 544 5.39 -24.21 -2.66
CA ILE A 544 5.86 -23.04 -3.39
C ILE A 544 7.03 -23.47 -4.27
N SER A 545 6.85 -23.40 -5.59
CA SER A 545 7.97 -23.51 -6.54
C SER A 545 8.97 -22.39 -6.29
N GLN A 546 10.27 -22.68 -6.36
CA GLN A 546 11.39 -21.74 -6.33
C GLN A 546 12.42 -22.11 -7.39
N THR A 547 12.91 -21.11 -8.12
CA THR A 547 14.02 -21.26 -9.07
C THR A 547 15.31 -20.97 -8.31
N PHE A 548 15.84 -21.97 -7.60
CA PHE A 548 16.93 -21.80 -6.65
C PHE A 548 18.29 -21.78 -7.35
N ILE A 549 19.03 -20.69 -7.21
CA ILE A 549 20.40 -20.56 -7.70
C ILE A 549 21.37 -20.90 -6.56
N ASN A 550 22.40 -21.68 -6.86
CA ASN A 550 23.56 -21.91 -6.01
C ASN A 550 24.85 -21.73 -6.83
N GLY A 551 25.54 -20.60 -6.63
CA GLY A 551 26.74 -20.21 -7.38
C GLY A 551 27.98 -20.08 -6.52
N LYS A 552 29.16 -20.26 -7.15
CA LYS A 552 30.49 -20.13 -6.54
C LYS A 552 31.29 -19.01 -7.20
N ASP A 553 32.14 -18.36 -6.41
CA ASP A 553 32.97 -17.21 -6.81
C ASP A 553 32.15 -16.13 -7.54
N ALA A 554 31.09 -15.67 -6.85
CA ALA A 554 30.15 -14.69 -7.38
C ALA A 554 30.71 -13.27 -7.23
N PHE A 555 30.96 -12.60 -8.35
CA PHE A 555 31.37 -11.19 -8.39
C PHE A 555 30.21 -10.31 -8.84
N VAL A 556 29.90 -9.26 -8.07
CA VAL A 556 28.92 -8.23 -8.44
C VAL A 556 29.65 -7.10 -9.16
N TYR A 557 29.24 -6.81 -10.39
CA TYR A 557 29.75 -5.73 -11.22
C TYR A 557 28.74 -4.58 -11.33
N LEU A 558 29.20 -3.38 -11.03
CA LEU A 558 28.49 -2.11 -11.18
C LEU A 558 29.14 -1.33 -12.33
N ALA A 559 28.46 -1.23 -13.47
CA ALA A 559 29.01 -0.63 -14.71
C ALA A 559 30.42 -1.18 -15.06
N ASP A 560 30.54 -2.50 -15.12
CA ASP A 560 31.78 -3.29 -15.33
C ASP A 560 32.91 -3.07 -14.29
N ILE A 561 32.66 -2.34 -13.19
CA ILE A 561 33.56 -2.31 -12.03
C ILE A 561 33.14 -3.40 -11.03
N PRO A 562 34.00 -4.38 -10.69
CA PRO A 562 33.70 -5.34 -9.63
C PRO A 562 33.68 -4.62 -8.28
N VAL A 563 32.54 -4.65 -7.58
CA VAL A 563 32.33 -3.94 -6.31
C VAL A 563 32.29 -4.88 -5.10
N PHE A 564 31.84 -6.12 -5.27
CA PHE A 564 31.83 -7.14 -4.22
C PHE A 564 32.13 -8.53 -4.79
N TRP A 565 32.78 -9.37 -3.97
CA TRP A 565 32.97 -10.80 -4.21
C TRP A 565 32.34 -11.59 -3.07
N PHE A 566 31.70 -12.70 -3.41
CA PHE A 566 31.18 -13.69 -2.49
C PHE A 566 31.72 -15.07 -2.87
N PRO A 567 32.30 -15.85 -1.92
CA PRO A 567 32.83 -17.19 -2.23
C PRO A 567 31.72 -18.14 -2.70
N PHE A 568 30.50 -17.94 -2.22
CA PHE A 568 29.28 -18.56 -2.73
C PHE A 568 28.11 -17.57 -2.64
N LEU A 569 27.11 -17.74 -3.50
CA LEU A 569 25.87 -16.97 -3.51
C LEU A 569 24.69 -17.93 -3.75
N GLN A 570 23.68 -17.89 -2.89
CA GLN A 570 22.49 -18.73 -3.01
C GLN A 570 21.21 -17.92 -2.80
N GLY A 571 20.13 -18.26 -3.51
CA GLY A 571 18.85 -17.55 -3.43
C GLY A 571 17.82 -18.02 -4.46
N ASP A 572 16.62 -17.43 -4.43
CA ASP A 572 15.60 -17.64 -5.47
C ASP A 572 15.81 -16.63 -6.60
N ALA A 573 15.97 -17.08 -7.84
CA ALA A 573 16.17 -16.21 -9.01
C ALA A 573 15.05 -15.17 -9.16
N ARG A 574 13.84 -15.50 -8.70
CA ARG A 574 12.63 -14.66 -8.80
C ARG A 574 12.50 -13.69 -7.62
N ASP A 575 13.45 -13.75 -6.67
CA ASP A 575 13.62 -12.84 -5.54
C ASP A 575 15.13 -12.53 -5.35
N PRO A 576 15.78 -11.84 -6.31
CA PRO A 576 17.24 -11.81 -6.43
C PRO A 576 17.98 -11.01 -5.35
N LEU A 577 17.27 -10.36 -4.43
CA LEU A 577 17.84 -9.75 -3.22
C LEU A 577 17.65 -10.62 -1.97
N GLY A 578 16.86 -11.71 -2.09
CA GLY A 578 16.40 -12.53 -0.98
C GLY A 578 15.80 -11.67 0.14
N PRO A 579 16.20 -11.88 1.41
CA PRO A 579 15.66 -11.10 2.51
C PRO A 579 16.04 -9.62 2.47
N VAL A 580 16.97 -9.13 1.65
CA VAL A 580 17.42 -7.72 1.70
C VAL A 580 16.45 -6.79 0.97
N GLU A 581 15.59 -6.08 1.71
CA GLU A 581 14.73 -5.03 1.14
C GLU A 581 15.49 -3.73 0.83
N GLY A 582 16.60 -3.45 1.53
CA GLY A 582 17.40 -2.25 1.32
C GLY A 582 18.68 -2.18 2.16
N VAL A 583 19.62 -1.34 1.70
CA VAL A 583 20.85 -0.96 2.42
C VAL A 583 20.92 0.56 2.43
N ASN A 584 21.20 1.14 3.60
CA ASN A 584 21.25 2.58 3.83
C ASN A 584 22.69 2.99 4.20
N LEU A 585 23.27 3.92 3.44
CA LEU A 585 24.59 4.48 3.71
C LEU A 585 24.49 6.00 3.76
N GLY A 586 24.85 6.56 4.92
CA GLY A 586 24.77 7.99 5.18
C GLY A 586 25.83 8.49 6.16
N TYR A 587 25.91 9.80 6.28
CA TYR A 587 26.64 10.49 7.33
C TYR A 587 25.85 11.73 7.76
N ASN A 588 25.71 11.97 9.06
CA ASN A 588 25.28 13.26 9.58
C ASN A 588 25.91 13.52 10.97
N ARG A 589 25.71 14.70 11.55
CA ARG A 589 26.29 15.07 12.86
C ARG A 589 25.65 14.35 14.05
N ILE A 590 24.36 14.00 13.96
CA ILE A 590 23.58 13.45 15.08
C ILE A 590 23.87 11.96 15.30
N TYR A 591 24.04 11.22 14.19
CA TYR A 591 24.23 9.77 14.17
C TYR A 591 25.66 9.35 13.80
N GLY A 592 26.45 10.27 13.23
CA GLY A 592 27.75 9.95 12.63
C GLY A 592 27.57 9.26 11.26
N GLY A 593 28.47 8.33 10.95
CA GLY A 593 28.30 7.39 9.85
C GLY A 593 27.14 6.43 10.14
N GLN A 594 26.34 6.14 9.13
CA GLN A 594 25.12 5.34 9.21
C GLN A 594 25.26 4.15 8.26
N PHE A 595 25.16 2.95 8.82
CA PHE A 595 25.25 1.68 8.10
C PHE A 595 24.03 0.83 8.46
N GLY A 596 22.99 0.89 7.64
CA GLY A 596 21.70 0.23 7.88
C GLY A 596 21.39 -0.86 6.87
N VAL A 597 20.75 -1.94 7.31
CA VAL A 597 20.20 -3.00 6.46
C VAL A 597 18.76 -3.29 6.88
N THR A 598 17.84 -3.20 5.92
CA THR A 598 16.43 -3.59 6.10
C THR A 598 16.21 -4.96 5.51
N LEU A 599 15.73 -5.89 6.34
CA LEU A 599 15.46 -7.28 5.98
C LEU A 599 13.96 -7.57 6.00
N ASN A 600 13.44 -8.34 5.04
CA ASN A 600 12.13 -8.98 5.10
C ASN A 600 12.24 -10.19 6.04
N THR A 601 11.54 -10.12 7.17
CA THR A 601 11.66 -11.11 8.25
C THR A 601 11.05 -12.46 7.88
N PHE A 602 10.03 -12.51 7.01
CA PHE A 602 9.45 -13.78 6.56
C PHE A 602 10.44 -14.55 5.69
N ASP A 603 11.09 -13.88 4.73
CA ASP A 603 12.08 -14.51 3.85
C ASP A 603 13.40 -14.81 4.58
N LEU A 604 13.80 -13.99 5.56
CA LEU A 604 14.95 -14.27 6.43
C LEU A 604 14.75 -15.54 7.28
N LEU A 605 13.55 -15.73 7.82
CA LEU A 605 13.20 -16.89 8.65
C LEU A 605 12.72 -18.11 7.82
N GLY A 606 12.69 -18.02 6.49
CA GLY A 606 12.17 -19.08 5.62
C GLY A 606 10.67 -19.37 5.80
N LEU A 607 9.92 -18.43 6.38
CA LEU A 607 8.49 -18.56 6.66
C LEU A 607 7.65 -18.20 5.44
N LYS A 608 6.40 -18.63 5.45
CA LYS A 608 5.36 -18.10 4.56
C LYS A 608 4.75 -16.84 5.18
N ALA A 609 4.72 -15.74 4.41
CA ALA A 609 4.04 -14.51 4.79
C ALA A 609 2.51 -14.69 4.71
N PRO A 610 1.74 -14.48 5.80
CA PRO A 610 0.27 -14.51 5.75
C PRO A 610 -0.32 -13.42 4.84
N GLU A 611 -1.46 -13.72 4.20
CA GLU A 611 -2.09 -12.80 3.25
C GLU A 611 -2.36 -11.42 3.86
N GLY A 612 -1.86 -10.36 3.21
CA GLY A 612 -2.05 -8.99 3.67
C GLY A 612 -1.20 -8.58 4.87
N THR A 613 -0.12 -9.32 5.18
CA THR A 613 0.90 -8.92 6.16
C THR A 613 2.23 -8.58 5.49
N ARG A 614 3.07 -7.81 6.18
CA ARG A 614 4.48 -7.56 5.85
C ARG A 614 5.27 -7.46 7.15
N TRP A 615 6.45 -8.07 7.21
CA TRP A 615 7.33 -8.00 8.37
C TRP A 615 8.74 -7.60 7.92
N ARG A 616 9.28 -6.55 8.52
CA ARG A 616 10.66 -6.07 8.33
C ARG A 616 11.43 -6.10 9.63
N TRP A 617 12.73 -6.37 9.55
CA TRP A 617 13.72 -6.25 10.62
C TRP A 617 14.83 -5.30 10.14
N GLU A 618 15.07 -4.24 10.89
CA GLU A 618 16.09 -3.23 10.65
C GLU A 618 17.30 -3.48 11.56
N LEU A 619 18.50 -3.42 11.00
CA LEU A 619 19.79 -3.59 11.67
C LEU A 619 20.68 -2.41 11.28
N ASP A 620 20.92 -1.48 12.21
CA ASP A 620 21.68 -0.26 11.96
C ASP A 620 22.90 -0.14 12.86
N TYR A 621 23.94 0.52 12.35
CA TYR A 621 25.07 1.00 13.13
C TYR A 621 25.30 2.49 12.89
N LEU A 622 25.20 3.27 13.97
CA LEU A 622 25.29 4.73 13.98
C LEU A 622 26.58 5.11 14.73
N THR A 623 27.64 5.55 14.03
CA THR A 623 28.99 5.65 14.65
C THR A 623 29.10 6.65 15.81
N ALA A 624 28.15 7.60 15.96
CA ALA A 624 28.10 8.55 17.08
C ALA A 624 27.08 8.17 18.18
N ARG A 625 26.25 7.14 17.96
CA ARG A 625 25.24 6.67 18.91
C ARG A 625 25.49 5.22 19.28
N GLY A 626 25.35 4.28 18.36
CA GLY A 626 25.74 2.89 18.58
C GLY A 626 25.04 1.89 17.65
N PRO A 627 25.07 0.59 17.99
CA PRO A 627 24.24 -0.41 17.32
C PRO A 627 22.77 -0.22 17.69
N ALA A 628 21.90 -0.33 16.68
CA ALA A 628 20.47 -0.17 16.78
C ALA A 628 19.74 -1.28 16.00
N THR A 629 18.51 -1.58 16.39
CA THR A 629 17.67 -2.53 15.67
C THR A 629 16.18 -2.22 15.87
N GLY A 630 15.38 -2.50 14.86
CA GLY A 630 13.93 -2.36 14.93
C GLY A 630 13.17 -3.38 14.09
N THR A 631 11.86 -3.41 14.27
CA THR A 631 10.95 -4.31 13.57
C THR A 631 9.67 -3.56 13.23
N ASP A 632 9.24 -3.69 11.98
CA ASP A 632 7.96 -3.16 11.47
C ASP A 632 7.09 -4.33 10.99
N PHE A 633 5.88 -4.44 11.52
CA PHE A 633 4.92 -5.47 11.15
C PHE A 633 3.56 -4.84 10.79
N ASP A 634 3.29 -4.73 9.50
CA ASP A 634 1.99 -4.35 8.95
C ASP A 634 1.09 -5.61 8.86
N TYR A 635 -0.17 -5.50 9.26
CA TYR A 635 -1.13 -6.58 9.10
C TYR A 635 -2.54 -6.12 8.72
N LYS A 636 -3.19 -6.90 7.85
CA LYS A 636 -4.63 -6.92 7.64
C LYS A 636 -5.21 -8.11 8.40
N THR A 637 -6.36 -7.92 9.04
CA THR A 637 -7.03 -9.01 9.76
C THR A 637 -8.51 -9.16 9.39
N GLN A 638 -9.00 -10.39 9.53
CA GLN A 638 -10.40 -10.80 9.45
C GLN A 638 -10.95 -11.26 10.83
N SER A 639 -10.10 -11.37 11.85
CA SER A 639 -10.49 -11.72 13.24
C SER A 639 -9.44 -11.24 14.25
N LEU A 640 -9.87 -10.66 15.37
CA LEU A 640 -8.98 -10.26 16.47
C LEU A 640 -9.54 -10.74 17.81
N LEU A 641 -8.71 -11.40 18.62
CA LEU A 641 -9.12 -11.98 19.92
C LEU A 641 -10.39 -12.87 19.81
N GLY A 642 -10.57 -13.54 18.66
CA GLY A 642 -11.74 -14.36 18.36
C GLY A 642 -12.97 -13.60 17.83
N LEU A 643 -12.96 -12.26 17.80
CA LEU A 643 -14.04 -11.44 17.24
C LEU A 643 -13.88 -11.32 15.71
N PRO A 644 -14.84 -11.78 14.89
CA PRO A 644 -14.79 -11.61 13.43
C PRO A 644 -14.83 -10.13 13.05
N SER A 645 -13.73 -9.59 12.55
CA SER A 645 -13.54 -8.15 12.38
C SER A 645 -12.64 -7.84 11.20
N LYS A 646 -13.07 -6.93 10.31
CA LYS A 646 -12.21 -6.42 9.24
C LYS A 646 -11.34 -5.31 9.80
N GLY A 647 -10.06 -5.30 9.51
CA GLY A 647 -9.23 -4.17 9.93
C GLY A 647 -7.77 -4.27 9.57
N THR A 648 -7.03 -3.27 10.03
CA THR A 648 -5.60 -3.07 9.76
C THR A 648 -4.88 -2.63 11.02
N GLY A 649 -3.65 -3.08 11.19
CA GLY A 649 -2.76 -2.57 12.21
C GLY A 649 -1.30 -2.60 11.79
N MET A 650 -0.48 -1.96 12.60
CA MET A 650 0.95 -1.75 12.43
C MET A 650 1.60 -1.91 13.80
N PHE A 651 2.65 -2.71 13.90
CA PHE A 651 3.50 -2.82 15.09
C PHE A 651 4.92 -2.40 14.71
N THR A 652 5.40 -1.32 15.30
CA THR A 652 6.78 -0.84 15.20
C THR A 652 7.44 -0.97 16.56
N ALA A 653 8.65 -1.50 16.63
CA ALA A 653 9.52 -1.35 17.79
C ALA A 653 10.95 -1.07 17.31
N TYR A 654 11.65 -0.11 17.91
CA TYR A 654 13.02 0.25 17.50
C TYR A 654 13.81 0.67 18.74
N GLY A 655 15.05 0.21 18.90
CA GLY A 655 15.89 0.56 20.05
C GLY A 655 17.38 0.42 19.77
N LEU A 656 18.19 1.09 20.59
CA LEU A 656 19.63 1.16 20.41
C LEU A 656 20.39 1.21 21.75
N TYR A 657 21.67 0.85 21.70
CA TYR A 657 22.61 1.06 22.79
C TYR A 657 23.39 2.37 22.53
N ASP A 658 22.96 3.45 23.19
CA ASP A 658 23.52 4.79 23.02
C ASP A 658 24.80 4.95 23.87
N ASN A 659 25.93 5.01 23.17
CA ASN A 659 27.25 5.26 23.73
C ASN A 659 27.48 6.75 24.01
N SER A 660 26.60 7.65 23.55
CA SER A 660 26.83 9.10 23.62
C SER A 660 26.90 9.66 25.05
N SER A 661 26.34 8.95 26.03
CA SER A 661 26.38 9.28 27.45
C SER A 661 27.73 8.98 28.13
N MET A 662 28.74 8.46 27.41
CA MET A 662 30.07 8.19 27.96
C MET A 662 30.92 9.45 28.18
N GLY A 663 30.62 10.17 29.27
CA GLY A 663 31.53 11.10 29.95
C GLY A 663 31.19 12.59 29.82
N PRO A 664 31.98 13.48 30.46
CA PRO A 664 31.72 14.93 30.50
C PRO A 664 31.85 15.65 29.15
N TYR A 665 32.29 14.94 28.11
CA TYR A 665 32.36 15.39 26.71
C TYR A 665 31.46 14.57 25.77
N GLY A 666 30.59 13.72 26.32
CA GLY A 666 29.63 12.94 25.55
C GLY A 666 28.64 13.81 24.76
N THR A 667 28.26 13.36 23.57
CA THR A 667 27.33 14.10 22.69
C THR A 667 25.91 14.01 23.21
N ARG A 668 25.52 14.99 24.03
CA ARG A 668 24.12 15.28 24.42
C ARG A 668 23.19 15.32 23.20
N ASP A 669 21.91 15.14 23.44
CA ASP A 669 20.91 15.08 22.36
C ASP A 669 20.86 16.40 21.58
N ILE A 670 20.96 16.33 20.26
CA ILE A 670 21.11 17.51 19.38
C ILE A 670 19.72 18.00 18.95
N LEU A 671 18.93 18.41 19.94
CA LEU A 671 17.56 18.91 19.75
C LEU A 671 17.53 20.27 19.02
N GLY A 672 18.59 21.07 19.15
CA GLY A 672 18.73 22.36 18.48
C GLY A 672 18.06 23.55 19.18
N GLY A 673 18.52 24.75 18.82
CA GLY A 673 18.29 25.98 19.60
C GLY A 673 19.07 26.00 20.92
N SER A 674 18.78 26.98 21.79
CA SER A 674 19.40 27.08 23.13
C SER A 674 18.73 26.20 24.19
N ARG A 675 18.14 25.07 23.77
CA ARG A 675 17.41 24.15 24.65
C ARG A 675 18.40 23.36 25.51
N TYR A 676 18.23 23.46 26.83
CA TYR A 676 19.03 22.67 27.76
C TYR A 676 18.52 21.23 27.78
N ASP A 677 19.40 20.30 27.43
CA ASP A 677 19.16 18.89 27.69
C ASP A 677 19.23 18.65 29.21
N TYR A 678 18.06 18.61 29.85
CA TYR A 678 17.86 18.24 31.25
C TYR A 678 17.74 16.72 31.45
N ASN A 679 17.73 15.95 30.37
CA ASN A 679 17.64 14.50 30.40
C ASN A 679 19.02 13.88 30.66
N ASN A 680 19.03 12.67 31.20
CA ASN A 680 20.20 11.81 31.19
C ASN A 680 19.72 10.38 30.91
N PRO A 681 19.42 10.06 29.64
CA PRO A 681 18.79 8.80 29.28
C PRO A 681 19.70 7.61 29.59
N SER A 682 19.09 6.46 29.85
CA SER A 682 19.82 5.20 29.98
C SER A 682 20.49 4.85 28.65
N HIS A 683 21.60 4.10 28.66
CA HIS A 683 22.22 3.59 27.44
C HIS A 683 21.24 2.83 26.54
N TRP A 684 20.27 2.11 27.11
CA TRP A 684 19.21 1.50 26.32
C TRP A 684 18.10 2.53 26.08
N ARG A 685 17.95 2.94 24.81
CA ARG A 685 16.91 3.87 24.34
C ARG A 685 16.05 3.20 23.28
N GLY A 686 14.79 3.61 23.13
CA GLY A 686 13.88 2.96 22.19
C GLY A 686 12.43 3.44 22.21
N ARG A 687 11.67 2.92 21.26
CA ARG A 687 10.23 3.09 21.10
C ARG A 687 9.53 1.78 20.81
N LEU A 688 8.26 1.68 21.20
CA LEU A 688 7.30 0.68 20.74
C LEU A 688 6.00 1.40 20.40
N THR A 689 5.43 1.14 19.22
CA THR A 689 4.17 1.71 18.76
C THR A 689 3.35 0.64 18.05
N TRP A 690 2.27 0.21 18.69
CA TRP A 690 1.24 -0.62 18.09
C TRP A 690 0.00 0.22 17.82
N ARG A 691 -0.42 0.32 16.55
CA ARG A 691 -1.61 1.05 16.11
C ARG A 691 -2.56 0.10 15.40
N GLN A 692 -3.86 0.23 15.66
CA GLN A 692 -4.88 -0.64 15.08
C GLN A 692 -6.21 0.07 14.87
N SER A 693 -6.89 -0.28 13.78
CA SER A 693 -8.31 0.04 13.54
C SER A 693 -9.03 -1.20 13.02
N ILE A 694 -10.07 -1.66 13.74
CA ILE A 694 -10.93 -2.77 13.34
C ILE A 694 -12.42 -2.37 13.33
N GLU A 695 -13.18 -3.02 12.47
CA GLU A 695 -14.63 -2.93 12.34
C GLU A 695 -15.23 -4.33 12.63
N PRO A 696 -15.84 -4.55 13.80
CA PRO A 696 -16.40 -5.86 14.15
C PRO A 696 -17.60 -6.20 13.27
N THR A 697 -17.53 -7.31 12.55
CA THR A 697 -18.53 -7.71 11.54
C THR A 697 -19.92 -7.93 12.16
N ASN A 698 -19.97 -8.29 13.44
CA ASN A 698 -21.21 -8.54 14.19
C ASN A 698 -21.80 -7.27 14.83
N LEU A 699 -21.13 -6.11 14.73
CA LEU A 699 -21.59 -4.81 15.25
C LEU A 699 -21.60 -3.78 14.11
N PRO A 700 -22.74 -3.60 13.40
CA PRO A 700 -22.79 -2.69 12.26
C PRO A 700 -22.45 -1.26 12.70
N ASN A 701 -21.67 -0.57 11.86
CA ASN A 701 -21.17 0.79 12.07
C ASN A 701 -20.36 0.96 13.38
N ALA A 702 -19.79 -0.10 13.94
CA ALA A 702 -18.87 -0.02 15.06
C ALA A 702 -17.41 0.01 14.56
N THR A 703 -16.58 0.82 15.21
CA THR A 703 -15.13 0.87 14.99
C THR A 703 -14.43 0.83 16.34
N ILE A 704 -13.38 0.01 16.43
CA ILE A 704 -12.47 -0.04 17.57
C ILE A 704 -11.10 0.42 17.08
N LYS A 705 -10.58 1.48 17.68
CA LYS A 705 -9.23 1.99 17.46
C LYS A 705 -8.42 1.85 18.74
N SER A 706 -7.16 1.45 18.61
CA SER A 706 -6.25 1.34 19.76
C SER A 706 -4.84 1.73 19.37
N GLN A 707 -4.15 2.37 20.31
CA GLN A 707 -2.73 2.69 20.25
C GLN A 707 -2.07 2.27 21.55
N ILE A 708 -0.93 1.58 21.48
CA ILE A 708 0.02 1.44 22.59
C ILE A 708 1.32 2.07 22.10
N ALA A 709 1.81 3.09 22.80
CA ALA A 709 2.94 3.90 22.36
C ALA A 709 3.89 4.20 23.52
N ALA A 710 4.94 3.38 23.69
CA ALA A 710 5.95 3.52 24.72
C ALA A 710 7.24 4.14 24.15
N LEU A 711 7.91 4.97 24.96
CA LEU A 711 9.18 5.62 24.67
C LEU A 711 10.12 5.45 25.87
N SER A 712 11.42 5.28 25.64
CA SER A 712 12.43 5.17 26.71
C SER A 712 12.58 6.45 27.54
N ASP A 713 12.50 7.59 26.87
CA ASP A 713 12.80 8.92 27.40
C ASP A 713 12.10 10.01 26.56
N ARG A 714 12.13 11.25 27.05
CA ARG A 714 11.52 12.42 26.40
C ARG A 714 12.05 12.66 24.98
N ASN A 715 13.36 12.63 24.84
CA ASN A 715 14.07 13.17 23.69
C ASN A 715 14.08 12.18 22.53
N PHE A 716 13.97 10.88 22.80
CA PHE A 716 14.17 9.80 21.83
C PHE A 716 13.42 9.99 20.50
N GLN A 717 12.14 10.35 20.54
CA GLN A 717 11.38 10.54 19.31
C GLN A 717 11.71 11.88 18.62
N GLU A 718 12.04 12.94 19.37
CA GLU A 718 12.47 14.20 18.77
C GLU A 718 13.83 14.03 18.07
N GLU A 719 14.80 13.37 18.69
CA GLU A 719 16.14 13.20 18.11
C GLU A 719 16.15 12.17 16.96
N PHE A 720 15.68 10.94 17.19
CA PHE A 720 15.80 9.86 16.21
C PHE A 720 14.71 9.89 15.13
N PHE A 721 13.55 10.49 15.41
CA PHE A 721 12.37 10.47 14.55
C PHE A 721 11.71 11.86 14.42
N LYS A 722 12.51 12.95 14.35
CA LYS A 722 12.06 14.35 14.38
C LYS A 722 10.80 14.67 13.56
N ARG A 723 10.74 14.15 12.32
CA ARG A 723 9.59 14.36 11.43
C ARG A 723 8.30 13.73 11.94
N GLU A 724 8.37 12.58 12.61
CA GLU A 724 7.20 11.97 13.27
C GLU A 724 6.80 12.78 14.50
N PHE A 725 7.77 13.22 15.31
CA PHE A 725 7.50 14.11 16.46
C PHE A 725 6.80 15.42 16.06
N ASP A 726 7.17 15.98 14.90
CA ASP A 726 6.63 17.25 14.40
C ASP A 726 5.29 17.13 13.65
N ASN A 727 4.97 15.96 13.05
CA ASN A 727 3.87 15.85 12.06
C ASN A 727 2.92 14.65 12.26
N ASP A 728 3.25 13.67 13.10
CA ASP A 728 2.39 12.52 13.37
C ASP A 728 1.58 12.72 14.67
N ILE A 729 0.59 11.86 14.90
CA ILE A 729 -0.26 11.93 16.10
C ILE A 729 0.53 11.66 17.39
N SER A 730 0.20 12.39 18.46
CA SER A 730 0.76 12.20 19.80
C SER A 730 0.83 10.70 20.19
N PRO A 731 2.00 10.20 20.65
CA PRO A 731 2.17 8.82 21.14
C PRO A 731 1.49 8.57 22.51
N THR A 732 0.19 8.84 22.64
CA THR A 732 -0.60 8.44 23.80
C THR A 732 -0.97 6.96 23.71
N THR A 733 -1.20 6.29 24.84
CA THR A 733 -1.70 4.91 24.85
C THR A 733 -3.19 4.91 25.14
N PHE A 734 -4.01 4.42 24.20
CA PHE A 734 -5.47 4.48 24.31
C PHE A 734 -6.19 3.31 23.65
N VAL A 735 -7.44 3.12 24.07
CA VAL A 735 -8.48 2.41 23.31
C VAL A 735 -9.69 3.33 23.13
N ASN A 736 -10.32 3.25 21.96
CA ASN A 736 -11.53 3.97 21.61
C ASN A 736 -12.47 3.02 20.86
N ILE A 737 -13.66 2.80 21.42
CA ILE A 737 -14.75 2.05 20.80
C ILE A 737 -15.83 3.07 20.47
N ARG A 738 -16.31 3.12 19.22
CA ARG A 738 -17.43 3.98 18.80
C ARG A 738 -18.41 3.18 17.96
N GLN A 739 -19.71 3.44 18.10
CA GLN A 739 -20.74 2.96 17.19
C GLN A 739 -21.74 4.09 16.87
N GLN A 740 -22.31 4.09 15.66
CA GLN A 740 -23.36 5.04 15.28
C GLN A 740 -24.42 4.40 14.37
N ILE A 741 -25.69 4.53 14.75
CA ILE A 741 -26.86 3.96 14.06
C ILE A 741 -27.82 5.12 13.78
N GLY A 742 -27.78 5.63 12.54
CA GLY A 742 -28.50 6.84 12.14
C GLY A 742 -28.01 8.08 12.90
N ALA A 743 -28.94 8.83 13.47
CA ALA A 743 -28.66 10.00 14.30
C ALA A 743 -28.07 9.66 15.68
N LEU A 744 -28.24 8.43 16.18
CA LEU A 744 -27.80 8.02 17.52
C LEU A 744 -26.41 7.38 17.48
N GLY A 745 -25.55 7.70 18.44
CA GLY A 745 -24.28 7.01 18.60
C GLY A 745 -23.69 7.11 20.00
N TRP A 746 -22.66 6.30 20.25
CA TRP A 746 -21.96 6.26 21.53
C TRP A 746 -20.47 5.98 21.33
N SER A 747 -19.67 6.31 22.34
CA SER A 747 -18.24 5.96 22.38
C SER A 747 -17.76 5.68 23.79
N VAL A 748 -16.96 4.63 23.96
CA VAL A 748 -16.15 4.38 25.17
C VAL A 748 -14.69 4.62 24.83
N HIS A 749 -13.98 5.33 25.70
CA HIS A 749 -12.58 5.68 25.53
C HIS A 749 -11.83 5.49 26.84
N ALA A 750 -10.65 4.89 26.79
CA ALA A 750 -9.71 4.88 27.91
C ALA A 750 -8.31 5.21 27.40
N GLU A 751 -7.61 6.09 28.12
CA GLU A 751 -6.28 6.60 27.78
C GLU A 751 -5.47 6.70 29.08
N PRO A 752 -4.73 5.64 29.49
CA PRO A 752 -3.82 5.72 30.61
C PRO A 752 -2.55 6.52 30.27
N ARG A 753 -2.28 7.58 31.05
CA ARG A 753 -1.01 8.32 30.96
C ARG A 753 0.15 7.42 31.37
N ILE A 754 1.09 7.23 30.45
CA ILE A 754 2.33 6.46 30.68
C ILE A 754 3.61 7.32 30.55
N ARG A 755 3.49 8.58 30.12
CA ARG A 755 4.63 9.50 29.89
C ARG A 755 4.61 10.62 30.93
N SER A 756 5.62 10.68 31.79
CA SER A 756 5.68 11.64 32.90
C SER A 756 6.10 13.06 32.50
N TRP A 757 6.67 13.22 31.30
CA TRP A 757 7.23 14.48 30.79
C TRP A 757 6.28 15.31 29.92
N VAL A 758 5.07 14.83 29.63
CA VAL A 758 4.05 15.56 28.84
C VAL A 758 2.88 15.98 29.74
N ASN A 759 2.30 17.16 29.54
CA ASN A 759 1.01 17.52 30.14
C ASN A 759 -0.08 16.63 29.51
N GLU A 760 -0.62 15.66 30.26
CA GLU A 760 -1.47 14.61 29.68
C GLU A 760 -2.59 14.22 30.65
N THR A 761 -3.82 14.11 30.14
CA THR A 761 -5.01 13.74 30.91
C THR A 761 -5.31 12.26 30.75
N ALA A 762 -5.12 11.48 31.80
CA ALA A 762 -5.55 10.09 31.79
C ALA A 762 -7.09 10.00 31.82
N GLN A 763 -7.70 9.27 30.88
CA GLN A 763 -9.15 9.03 30.80
C GLN A 763 -9.45 7.59 31.22
N LEU A 764 -10.15 7.37 32.33
CA LEU A 764 -10.13 6.07 33.03
C LEU A 764 -11.51 5.59 33.56
N PRO A 765 -12.49 5.27 32.70
CA PRO A 765 -12.64 5.60 31.29
C PRO A 765 -13.54 6.85 31.11
N LYS A 766 -13.79 7.24 29.85
CA LYS A 766 -14.81 8.21 29.43
C LYS A 766 -15.83 7.54 28.49
N LEU A 767 -17.12 7.61 28.85
CA LEU A 767 -18.27 7.22 28.03
C LEU A 767 -18.96 8.47 27.51
N ASN A 768 -19.28 8.52 26.22
CA ASN A 768 -20.11 9.56 25.61
C ASN A 768 -21.28 8.94 24.84
N GLY A 769 -22.42 9.62 24.81
CA GLY A 769 -23.58 9.31 23.98
C GLY A 769 -24.06 10.57 23.27
N PHE A 770 -24.34 10.48 21.98
CA PHE A 770 -24.68 11.64 21.14
C PHE A 770 -25.86 11.37 20.21
N ILE A 771 -26.58 12.46 19.93
CA ILE A 771 -27.66 12.55 18.94
C ILE A 771 -27.26 13.65 17.97
N THR A 772 -27.26 13.37 16.67
CA THR A 772 -26.80 14.32 15.64
C THR A 772 -27.87 14.53 14.58
N GLY A 773 -28.38 15.76 14.48
CA GLY A 773 -29.30 16.16 13.41
C GLY A 773 -30.62 15.37 13.40
N TYR A 774 -31.25 15.20 14.57
CA TYR A 774 -32.55 14.54 14.66
C TYR A 774 -33.69 15.55 14.45
N ASP A 775 -34.58 15.27 13.50
CA ASP A 775 -35.70 16.16 13.18
C ASP A 775 -36.84 16.03 14.21
N LEU A 776 -37.08 17.10 14.96
CA LEU A 776 -38.22 17.26 15.86
C LEU A 776 -39.35 17.99 15.14
N PHE A 777 -40.51 17.34 15.06
CA PHE A 777 -41.75 17.88 14.50
C PHE A 777 -41.60 18.44 13.07
N ASN A 778 -40.65 17.91 12.28
CA ASN A 778 -40.27 18.36 10.95
C ASN A 778 -39.96 19.88 10.84
N THR A 779 -39.61 20.51 11.98
CA THR A 779 -39.50 21.98 12.12
C THR A 779 -38.20 22.38 12.82
N PHE A 780 -37.75 21.58 13.80
CA PHE A 780 -36.54 21.85 14.56
C PHE A 780 -35.51 20.74 14.34
N THR A 781 -34.24 21.10 14.17
CA THR A 781 -33.13 20.14 14.16
C THR A 781 -32.52 20.08 15.56
N TYR A 782 -32.52 18.90 16.16
CA TYR A 782 -31.99 18.64 17.51
C TYR A 782 -30.66 17.89 17.46
N SER A 783 -29.69 18.34 18.26
CA SER A 783 -28.45 17.62 18.52
C SER A 783 -28.09 17.66 20.00
N ALA A 784 -27.49 16.59 20.51
CA ALA A 784 -27.04 16.52 21.90
C ALA A 784 -25.79 15.66 22.04
N ASN A 785 -24.99 15.93 23.07
CA ASN A 785 -23.79 15.18 23.41
C ASN A 785 -23.64 15.12 24.94
N GLY A 786 -23.94 13.97 25.51
CA GLY A 786 -23.77 13.67 26.93
C GLY A 786 -22.53 12.84 27.18
N GLY A 787 -21.86 13.06 28.31
CA GLY A 787 -20.64 12.35 28.68
C GLY A 787 -20.53 12.11 30.17
N VAL A 788 -19.89 11.01 30.54
CA VAL A 788 -19.50 10.70 31.92
C VAL A 788 -18.16 9.96 31.92
N GLY A 789 -17.26 10.32 32.83
CA GLY A 789 -15.97 9.64 32.95
C GLY A 789 -15.17 10.08 34.15
N TYR A 790 -14.07 9.38 34.40
CA TYR A 790 -13.06 9.79 35.37
C TYR A 790 -11.81 10.26 34.61
N SER A 791 -11.38 11.48 34.89
CA SER A 791 -10.27 12.15 34.22
C SER A 791 -9.22 12.59 35.25
N ASN A 792 -7.94 12.38 34.96
CA ASN A 792 -6.82 12.78 35.81
C ASN A 792 -5.78 13.52 34.97
N LEU A 793 -5.81 14.86 35.00
CA LEU A 793 -4.80 15.71 34.39
C LEU A 793 -3.55 15.67 35.27
N LEU A 794 -2.43 15.26 34.69
CA LEU A 794 -1.14 15.23 35.36
C LEU A 794 -0.14 16.07 34.57
N THR A 795 0.46 17.04 35.24
CA THR A 795 1.48 17.92 34.66
C THR A 795 2.77 17.17 34.35
N SER A 796 3.51 17.69 33.38
CA SER A 796 4.89 17.31 33.10
C SER A 796 5.78 17.44 34.35
N ASN A 797 6.78 16.57 34.47
CA ASN A 797 7.88 16.65 35.44
C ASN A 797 9.09 17.46 34.95
N ASP A 798 9.03 18.01 33.73
CA ASP A 798 10.09 18.84 33.13
C ASP A 798 10.14 20.24 33.79
N PRO A 799 11.32 20.79 34.14
CA PRO A 799 11.44 22.13 34.71
C PRO A 799 10.95 23.31 33.86
N THR A 800 10.54 23.11 32.60
CA THR A 800 9.95 24.20 31.79
C THR A 800 8.59 24.64 32.37
N PRO A 801 8.27 25.94 32.35
CA PRO A 801 7.06 26.49 32.98
C PRO A 801 5.78 26.00 32.30
N GLN A 802 4.66 26.16 33.00
CA GLN A 802 3.32 26.00 32.44
C GLN A 802 2.86 27.28 31.73
N TYR A 803 2.03 27.15 30.68
CA TYR A 803 1.59 28.31 29.87
C TYR A 803 0.11 28.66 30.07
N SER A 804 -0.77 27.68 30.31
CA SER A 804 -2.15 27.93 30.75
C SER A 804 -2.25 27.96 32.28
N PRO A 805 -3.07 28.86 32.87
CA PRO A 805 -3.37 28.82 34.31
C PRO A 805 -4.11 27.55 34.77
N THR A 806 -4.66 26.74 33.83
CA THR A 806 -5.33 25.46 34.14
C THR A 806 -4.46 24.23 33.85
N ASP A 807 -3.16 24.39 33.53
CA ASP A 807 -2.19 23.29 33.41
C ASP A 807 -1.79 22.78 34.81
N VAL A 808 -2.73 22.15 35.51
CA VAL A 808 -2.61 21.82 36.94
C VAL A 808 -2.96 20.37 37.23
N GLY A 809 -2.27 19.75 38.20
CA GLY A 809 -2.49 18.35 38.54
C GLY A 809 -3.82 18.15 39.27
N VAL A 810 -4.83 17.58 38.61
CA VAL A 810 -6.19 17.43 39.17
C VAL A 810 -6.90 16.18 38.65
N ALA A 811 -7.57 15.47 39.54
CA ALA A 811 -8.41 14.31 39.22
C ALA A 811 -9.88 14.59 39.57
N ALA A 812 -10.79 14.26 38.66
CA ALA A 812 -12.23 14.40 38.86
C ALA A 812 -13.04 13.33 38.11
N GLY A 813 -14.18 12.94 38.67
CA GLY A 813 -15.30 12.51 37.86
C GLY A 813 -15.90 13.72 37.13
N ARG A 814 -16.10 13.62 35.82
CA ARG A 814 -16.78 14.64 35.00
C ARG A 814 -18.08 14.04 34.43
N PHE A 815 -19.17 14.80 34.55
CA PHE A 815 -20.40 14.62 33.79
C PHE A 815 -20.63 15.86 32.91
N ASN A 816 -21.18 15.67 31.72
CA ASN A 816 -21.61 16.75 30.83
C ASN A 816 -22.89 16.39 30.06
N LEU A 817 -23.66 17.41 29.68
CA LEU A 817 -24.79 17.29 28.75
C LEU A 817 -24.93 18.58 27.93
N PHE A 818 -24.36 18.56 26.72
CA PHE A 818 -24.52 19.62 25.73
C PHE A 818 -25.75 19.35 24.85
N GLN A 819 -26.51 20.39 24.52
CA GLN A 819 -27.69 20.36 23.65
C GLN A 819 -27.70 21.56 22.71
N GLU A 820 -28.11 21.34 21.46
CA GLU A 820 -28.43 22.39 20.48
C GLU A 820 -29.79 22.08 19.83
N ILE A 821 -30.63 23.11 19.75
CA ILE A 821 -31.89 23.09 18.99
C ILE A 821 -31.87 24.26 18.03
N SER A 822 -32.08 24.02 16.74
CA SER A 822 -32.21 25.08 15.73
C SER A 822 -33.47 24.93 14.88
N ALA A 823 -33.89 26.01 14.23
CA ALA A 823 -35.12 26.10 13.44
C ALA A 823 -34.84 26.64 12.02
N PRO A 824 -34.23 25.85 11.12
CA PRO A 824 -33.79 26.33 9.82
C PRO A 824 -34.96 26.59 8.86
N PHE A 825 -35.12 27.84 8.41
CA PHE A 825 -36.11 28.24 7.40
C PHE A 825 -35.51 29.13 6.29
N SER A 826 -36.31 29.41 5.25
CA SER A 826 -35.93 30.33 4.15
C SER A 826 -36.90 31.51 4.11
N ALA A 827 -36.35 32.72 4.02
CA ALA A 827 -37.08 33.98 3.95
C ALA A 827 -36.68 34.71 2.66
N GLY A 828 -37.36 34.40 1.56
CA GLY A 828 -36.95 34.84 0.23
C GLY A 828 -35.55 34.32 -0.13
N PRO A 829 -34.57 35.18 -0.45
CA PRO A 829 -33.20 34.75 -0.77
C PRO A 829 -32.36 34.42 0.46
N PHE A 830 -32.82 34.73 1.68
CA PHE A 830 -32.09 34.45 2.93
C PHE A 830 -32.41 33.06 3.46
N ARG A 831 -31.38 32.28 3.82
CA ARG A 831 -31.54 31.11 4.69
C ARG A 831 -31.23 31.51 6.13
N ILE A 832 -32.17 31.30 7.04
CA ILE A 832 -32.10 31.73 8.44
C ILE A 832 -32.21 30.50 9.34
N ASP A 833 -31.32 30.39 10.32
CA ASP A 833 -31.26 29.29 11.28
C ASP A 833 -31.06 29.87 12.70
N PRO A 834 -32.16 30.24 13.39
CA PRO A 834 -32.12 30.61 14.80
C PRO A 834 -31.86 29.36 15.64
N TYR A 835 -31.03 29.48 16.66
CA TYR A 835 -30.63 28.35 17.49
C TYR A 835 -30.49 28.71 18.98
N VAL A 836 -30.67 27.69 19.83
CA VAL A 836 -30.42 27.73 21.26
C VAL A 836 -29.44 26.61 21.60
N LYS A 837 -28.45 26.91 22.44
CA LYS A 837 -27.46 25.96 22.97
C LYS A 837 -27.49 25.97 24.50
N SER A 838 -27.28 24.82 25.11
CA SER A 838 -27.05 24.70 26.55
C SER A 838 -26.04 23.60 26.86
N ASP A 839 -25.32 23.76 27.96
CA ASP A 839 -24.47 22.74 28.55
C ASP A 839 -24.64 22.71 30.07
N ILE A 840 -24.78 21.50 30.60
CA ILE A 840 -24.78 21.24 32.03
C ILE A 840 -23.59 20.34 32.33
N ALA A 841 -22.62 20.84 33.08
CA ALA A 841 -21.42 20.08 33.46
C ALA A 841 -21.24 20.03 34.98
N TYR A 842 -20.78 18.88 35.49
CA TYR A 842 -20.44 18.67 36.89
C TYR A 842 -19.09 17.98 37.00
N TYR A 843 -18.26 18.46 37.93
CA TYR A 843 -16.93 17.95 38.23
C TYR A 843 -16.87 17.63 39.72
N THR A 844 -16.32 16.48 40.11
CA THR A 844 -16.18 16.12 41.54
C THR A 844 -15.07 16.89 42.27
N SER A 845 -14.34 17.75 41.57
CA SER A 845 -13.32 18.66 42.09
C SER A 845 -13.21 19.89 41.20
N GLN A 846 -12.68 20.98 41.74
CA GLN A 846 -12.47 22.27 41.06
C GLN A 846 -11.00 22.72 41.17
N ILE A 847 -10.64 23.73 40.39
CA ILE A 847 -9.38 24.47 40.54
C ILE A 847 -9.62 25.65 41.48
N GLU A 848 -8.99 25.65 42.67
CA GLU A 848 -9.03 26.81 43.58
C GLU A 848 -7.90 27.82 43.28
N ASP A 849 -8.22 29.11 43.43
CA ASP A 849 -7.36 30.23 43.04
C ASP A 849 -6.28 30.51 44.10
N VAL A 850 -5.04 30.07 43.87
CA VAL A 850 -3.91 30.23 44.80
C VAL A 850 -3.28 31.62 44.69
N ALA A 851 -4.10 32.63 44.97
CA ALA A 851 -3.62 33.98 45.23
C ALA A 851 -2.91 34.11 46.59
N ASN A 852 -3.13 33.19 47.55
CA ASN A 852 -2.67 33.36 48.95
C ASN A 852 -2.24 32.11 49.74
N THR A 853 -2.36 30.88 49.20
CA THR A 853 -2.15 29.65 50.00
C THR A 853 -0.70 29.13 49.90
N THR A 854 0.19 29.61 50.77
CA THR A 854 1.55 29.06 50.91
C THR A 854 1.55 27.82 51.79
N ILE A 855 1.88 26.64 51.24
CA ILE A 855 2.10 25.41 52.02
C ILE A 855 3.53 24.93 51.80
N ASN A 856 4.34 24.94 52.86
CA ASN A 856 5.70 24.39 52.91
C ASN A 856 6.62 24.80 51.73
N GLY A 857 6.57 26.08 51.35
CA GLY A 857 7.44 26.65 50.31
C GLY A 857 7.05 26.30 48.86
N SER A 858 6.01 25.49 48.66
CA SER A 858 5.45 25.18 47.34
C SER A 858 4.11 25.90 47.13
N ARG A 859 3.82 26.35 45.90
CA ARG A 859 2.48 26.83 45.53
C ARG A 859 1.54 25.63 45.36
N GLY A 860 1.00 25.13 46.47
CA GLY A 860 0.02 24.05 46.46
C GLY A 860 -1.38 24.56 46.12
N GLN A 861 -1.99 24.06 45.05
CA GLN A 861 -3.42 24.23 44.84
C GLN A 861 -4.20 23.32 45.80
N SER A 862 -5.18 23.90 46.48
CA SER A 862 -6.19 23.12 47.19
C SER A 862 -7.19 22.58 46.17
N ILE A 863 -7.58 21.32 46.34
CA ILE A 863 -8.47 20.59 45.44
C ILE A 863 -9.58 19.99 46.31
N ASN A 864 -10.61 20.78 46.58
CA ASN A 864 -11.79 20.38 47.34
C ASN A 864 -13.08 20.97 46.76
N ASP A 865 -14.19 20.32 47.10
CA ASP A 865 -15.55 20.53 46.60
C ASP A 865 -15.78 20.36 45.10
N GLY A 866 -16.95 19.81 44.77
CA GLY A 866 -17.41 19.59 43.39
C GLY A 866 -18.10 20.84 42.82
N ILE A 867 -17.85 21.12 41.54
CA ILE A 867 -18.33 22.33 40.85
C ILE A 867 -19.33 21.99 39.73
N SER A 868 -20.46 22.71 39.74
CA SER A 868 -21.49 22.65 38.70
C SER A 868 -21.45 23.90 37.83
N ARG A 869 -21.33 23.72 36.51
CA ARG A 869 -21.57 24.76 35.51
C ARG A 869 -22.92 24.54 34.81
N PHE A 870 -23.71 25.59 34.73
CA PHE A 870 -24.73 25.80 33.72
C PHE A 870 -24.22 26.86 32.73
N TRP A 871 -24.13 26.49 31.46
CA TRP A 871 -23.85 27.41 30.35
C TRP A 871 -25.02 27.37 29.38
N GLY A 872 -25.41 28.52 28.83
CA GLY A 872 -26.52 28.61 27.90
C GLY A 872 -26.44 29.85 27.03
N GLY A 873 -26.93 29.74 25.81
CA GLY A 873 -26.91 30.82 24.85
C GLY A 873 -27.90 30.64 23.71
N PHE A 874 -28.12 31.73 22.97
CA PHE A 874 -28.96 31.74 21.78
C PHE A 874 -28.29 32.56 20.68
N GLY A 875 -28.68 32.28 19.45
CA GLY A 875 -28.07 32.90 18.28
C GLY A 875 -28.91 32.76 17.02
N GLY A 876 -28.37 33.27 15.93
CA GLY A 876 -29.00 33.20 14.62
C GLY A 876 -27.97 33.26 13.51
N ARG A 877 -27.99 32.23 12.66
CA ARG A 877 -27.18 32.13 11.45
C ARG A 877 -28.01 32.64 10.28
N VAL A 878 -27.43 33.48 9.44
CA VAL A 878 -28.05 34.00 8.20
C VAL A 878 -27.06 33.77 7.07
N ASN A 879 -27.54 33.23 5.95
CA ASN A 879 -26.77 33.10 4.71
C ASN A 879 -27.56 33.70 3.54
N LEU A 880 -26.88 34.48 2.71
CA LEU A 880 -27.39 35.07 1.48
C LEU A 880 -26.48 34.67 0.30
N PRO A 881 -26.86 33.66 -0.51
CA PRO A 881 -26.16 33.34 -1.74
C PRO A 881 -26.53 34.33 -2.86
N ILE A 882 -25.52 34.93 -3.47
CA ILE A 882 -25.64 35.82 -4.64
C ILE A 882 -24.75 35.31 -5.77
N SER A 883 -25.12 35.58 -7.02
CA SER A 883 -24.28 35.27 -8.17
C SER A 883 -24.51 36.22 -9.34
N LYS A 884 -23.51 36.36 -10.21
CA LYS A 884 -23.57 37.16 -11.44
C LYS A 884 -22.63 36.60 -12.50
N LEU A 885 -23.15 36.43 -13.71
CA LEU A 885 -22.37 36.05 -14.89
C LEU A 885 -21.87 37.30 -15.61
N TYR A 886 -20.58 37.29 -15.97
CA TYR A 886 -19.89 38.27 -16.80
C TYR A 886 -19.45 37.55 -18.08
N SER A 887 -20.37 37.39 -19.03
CA SER A 887 -20.14 36.66 -20.30
C SER A 887 -19.23 37.41 -21.29
N ASP A 888 -19.00 38.69 -21.03
CA ASP A 888 -18.12 39.62 -21.74
C ASP A 888 -16.66 39.57 -21.25
N MET A 889 -16.39 38.98 -20.09
CA MET A 889 -15.04 38.90 -19.51
C MET A 889 -14.24 37.72 -20.10
N THR A 890 -13.54 37.98 -21.20
CA THR A 890 -12.64 37.02 -21.87
C THR A 890 -11.17 37.44 -21.78
N SER A 891 -10.23 36.49 -21.73
CA SER A 891 -8.79 36.78 -21.75
C SER A 891 -7.98 35.57 -22.21
N GLU A 892 -7.18 35.73 -23.26
CA GLU A 892 -6.26 34.69 -23.74
C GLU A 892 -5.15 34.40 -22.72
N MET A 893 -4.54 35.45 -22.15
CA MET A 893 -3.40 35.33 -21.22
C MET A 893 -3.73 34.58 -19.92
N PHE A 894 -4.97 34.67 -19.43
CA PHE A 894 -5.43 33.97 -18.22
C PHE A 894 -6.32 32.75 -18.52
N ASN A 895 -6.49 32.40 -19.80
CA ASN A 895 -7.41 31.37 -20.29
C ASN A 895 -8.81 31.52 -19.66
N LEU A 896 -9.47 32.65 -19.96
CA LEU A 896 -10.81 33.04 -19.49
C LEU A 896 -11.81 33.12 -20.65
N ASP A 897 -12.94 32.44 -20.48
CA ASP A 897 -14.09 32.42 -21.40
C ASP A 897 -15.38 32.63 -20.59
N GLY A 898 -15.63 33.91 -20.26
CA GLY A 898 -16.67 34.35 -19.34
C GLY A 898 -16.36 34.02 -17.89
N VAL A 899 -16.86 34.84 -16.96
CA VAL A 899 -16.65 34.65 -15.51
C VAL A 899 -17.99 34.61 -14.78
N TYR A 900 -18.30 33.48 -14.15
CA TYR A 900 -19.44 33.34 -13.24
C TYR A 900 -18.99 33.55 -11.80
N HIS A 901 -19.26 34.73 -11.24
CA HIS A 901 -19.01 35.01 -9.83
C HIS A 901 -20.17 34.49 -8.98
N LYS A 902 -19.84 33.76 -7.91
CA LYS A 902 -20.74 33.30 -6.85
C LYS A 902 -20.17 33.77 -5.52
N ALA A 903 -21.00 34.36 -4.67
CA ALA A 903 -20.62 34.71 -3.30
C ALA A 903 -21.70 34.26 -2.31
N ASN A 904 -21.29 33.75 -1.15
CA ASN A 904 -22.16 33.52 -0.01
C ASN A 904 -21.81 34.55 1.07
N LEU A 905 -22.78 35.40 1.44
CA LEU A 905 -22.65 36.32 2.57
C LEU A 905 -23.24 35.65 3.80
N GLY A 906 -22.39 35.26 4.74
CA GLY A 906 -22.78 34.62 6.00
C GLY A 906 -22.61 35.55 7.20
N MET A 907 -23.52 35.41 8.17
CA MET A 907 -23.49 36.12 9.44
C MET A 907 -23.98 35.18 10.55
N ASN A 908 -23.31 35.20 11.70
CA ASN A 908 -23.70 34.43 12.88
C ASN A 908 -23.65 35.31 14.13
N TYR A 909 -24.83 35.63 14.68
CA TYR A 909 -24.94 36.28 15.99
C TYR A 909 -25.02 35.22 17.09
N PHE A 910 -24.28 35.40 18.19
CA PHE A 910 -24.39 34.56 19.37
C PHE A 910 -24.25 35.36 20.67
N TYR A 911 -25.08 35.04 21.65
CA TYR A 911 -24.94 35.45 23.05
C TYR A 911 -24.95 34.20 23.93
N GLY A 912 -23.89 33.97 24.69
CA GLY A 912 -23.76 32.90 25.67
C GLY A 912 -23.40 33.43 27.05
N ALA A 913 -23.91 32.78 28.10
CA ALA A 913 -23.65 33.08 29.49
C ALA A 913 -23.30 31.80 30.27
N SER A 914 -22.36 31.92 31.20
CA SER A 914 -21.94 30.88 32.15
C SER A 914 -22.18 31.35 33.59
N ASN A 915 -22.61 30.46 34.48
CA ASN A 915 -22.60 30.71 35.92
C ASN A 915 -21.20 30.52 36.56
N GLN A 916 -20.26 29.85 35.87
CA GLN A 916 -18.89 29.62 36.32
C GLN A 916 -17.86 30.19 35.34
N PHE A 917 -16.78 30.75 35.85
CA PHE A 917 -15.65 31.18 35.03
C PHE A 917 -14.76 29.99 34.67
N TYR A 918 -14.33 29.89 33.40
CA TYR A 918 -13.70 28.68 32.85
C TYR A 918 -12.45 28.23 33.62
N GLN A 919 -11.64 29.16 34.14
CA GLN A 919 -10.39 28.85 34.85
C GLN A 919 -10.59 28.13 36.20
N LYS A 920 -11.83 28.01 36.70
CA LYS A 920 -12.16 27.18 37.88
C LYS A 920 -12.38 25.70 37.55
N LEU A 921 -12.49 25.35 36.27
CA LEU A 921 -12.85 24.01 35.81
C LEU A 921 -11.58 23.23 35.42
N PRO A 922 -11.45 21.95 35.84
CA PRO A 922 -10.40 21.06 35.36
C PRO A 922 -10.37 20.95 33.81
N GLN A 923 -9.26 21.36 33.19
CA GLN A 923 -9.10 21.37 31.73
C GLN A 923 -8.66 19.99 31.21
N PHE A 924 -9.60 19.06 31.11
CA PHE A 924 -9.36 17.70 30.63
C PHE A 924 -9.31 17.56 29.10
N ASP A 925 -10.03 18.42 28.37
CA ASP A 925 -10.10 18.41 26.91
C ASP A 925 -8.93 19.21 26.29
N ARG A 926 -7.84 18.50 25.94
CA ARG A 926 -6.58 19.10 25.44
C ARG A 926 -6.74 19.89 24.13
N PHE A 927 -5.98 20.98 23.99
CA PHE A 927 -5.94 21.83 22.79
C PHE A 927 -4.78 21.50 21.84
N ASN A 928 -3.56 21.44 22.38
CA ASN A 928 -2.31 21.26 21.63
C ASN A 928 -1.88 19.79 21.58
N ASP A 929 -1.14 19.40 20.54
CA ASP A 929 -0.39 18.14 20.49
C ASP A 929 0.93 18.23 21.30
N ASP A 930 1.77 17.19 21.26
CA ASP A 930 2.96 17.09 22.12
C ASP A 930 4.07 18.06 21.71
N SER A 931 4.27 18.27 20.41
CA SER A 931 5.26 19.19 19.86
C SER A 931 4.81 20.65 20.03
N THR A 932 3.53 20.96 19.84
CA THR A 932 2.98 22.31 20.09
C THR A 932 2.97 22.66 21.58
N ASP A 933 2.61 21.72 22.47
CA ASP A 933 2.64 21.93 23.93
C ASP A 933 4.07 22.24 24.41
N MET A 934 5.05 21.44 23.98
CA MET A 934 6.46 21.69 24.29
C MET A 934 6.96 23.02 23.70
N ALA A 935 6.62 23.33 22.45
CA ALA A 935 7.03 24.59 21.81
C ALA A 935 6.45 25.83 22.52
N MET A 936 5.22 25.75 23.05
CA MET A 936 4.67 26.81 23.90
C MET A 936 5.42 26.95 25.22
N ARG A 937 5.73 25.83 25.91
CA ARG A 937 6.48 25.84 27.18
C ARG A 937 7.91 26.36 27.02
N ASP A 938 8.61 25.94 25.95
CA ASP A 938 9.93 26.45 25.56
C ASP A 938 9.87 27.96 25.26
N TRP A 939 8.87 28.43 24.50
CA TRP A 939 8.70 29.86 24.22
C TRP A 939 8.47 30.68 25.49
N VAL A 940 7.62 30.22 26.43
CA VAL A 940 7.40 30.89 27.72
C VAL A 940 8.70 30.92 28.55
N TYR A 941 9.51 29.85 28.53
CA TYR A 941 10.79 29.81 29.22
C TYR A 941 11.78 30.86 28.71
N PHE A 942 11.99 30.93 27.39
CA PHE A 942 12.93 31.88 26.80
C PHE A 942 12.41 33.33 26.85
N ALA A 943 11.13 33.57 26.59
CA ALA A 943 10.54 34.90 26.66
C ALA A 943 10.49 35.45 28.10
N GLY A 944 10.35 34.59 29.11
CA GLY A 944 10.34 34.95 30.52
C GLY A 944 11.73 35.32 31.10
N ASN A 945 12.83 35.03 30.39
CA ASN A 945 14.19 35.27 30.88
C ASN A 945 15.07 35.98 29.83
N PRO A 946 14.88 37.30 29.58
CA PRO A 946 15.69 38.07 28.65
C PRO A 946 17.17 38.19 29.05
N THR A 947 17.52 37.83 30.30
CA THR A 947 18.91 37.68 30.76
C THR A 947 19.54 36.32 30.45
N ALA A 948 18.79 35.35 29.93
CA ALA A 948 19.32 34.10 29.39
C ALA A 948 19.93 34.34 27.99
N THR A 949 20.99 35.17 27.92
CA THR A 949 21.86 35.19 26.76
C THR A 949 22.41 33.77 26.54
N PRO A 950 22.52 33.26 25.29
CA PRO A 950 22.95 31.87 25.04
C PRO A 950 24.34 31.51 25.59
N PHE A 951 25.13 32.53 25.95
CA PHE A 951 26.41 32.38 26.65
C PHE A 951 26.70 33.66 27.44
N ASN A 952 27.15 33.53 28.69
CA ASN A 952 27.89 34.59 29.39
C ASN A 952 29.34 34.11 29.59
N PRO A 953 30.26 34.41 28.65
CA PRO A 953 31.61 33.84 28.65
C PRO A 953 32.52 34.39 29.77
N LEU A 954 32.13 35.44 30.49
CA LEU A 954 33.06 36.22 31.34
C LEU A 954 33.16 35.74 32.80
N ASN A 955 32.08 35.20 33.38
CA ASN A 955 32.01 35.00 34.85
C ASN A 955 31.93 33.54 35.32
N GLY A 956 31.75 32.55 34.44
CA GLY A 956 31.78 31.12 34.77
C GLY A 956 30.70 30.60 35.74
N GLN A 957 29.87 31.46 36.32
CA GLN A 957 28.81 31.06 37.24
C GLN A 957 27.67 30.35 36.50
N GLN A 958 27.37 29.13 36.91
CA GLN A 958 26.08 28.50 36.64
C GLN A 958 24.98 29.39 37.23
N VAL A 959 24.13 29.98 36.39
CA VAL A 959 22.93 30.67 36.85
C VAL A 959 21.99 29.59 37.40
N ASN A 960 21.89 29.52 38.73
CA ASN A 960 21.05 28.53 39.40
C ASN A 960 19.59 28.69 38.92
N PRO A 961 18.98 27.69 38.25
CA PRO A 961 17.65 27.81 37.66
C PRO A 961 16.57 28.11 38.71
N ALA A 962 16.81 27.84 39.99
CA ALA A 962 15.97 28.29 41.10
C ALA A 962 15.66 29.80 41.03
N ASN A 963 16.63 30.64 40.67
CA ASN A 963 16.44 32.10 40.64
C ASN A 963 15.57 32.58 39.47
N ALA A 964 15.48 31.81 38.37
CA ALA A 964 14.59 32.14 37.25
C ALA A 964 13.11 31.86 37.60
N LEU A 965 12.84 30.92 38.51
CA LEU A 965 11.49 30.57 38.97
C LEU A 965 10.88 31.64 39.92
N TYR A 966 11.67 32.57 40.44
CA TYR A 966 11.25 33.44 41.55
C TYR A 966 10.49 34.72 41.16
N ASN A 967 10.47 35.16 39.89
CA ASN A 967 9.66 36.33 39.49
C ASN A 967 8.96 36.21 38.11
N PRO A 968 8.04 35.24 37.94
CA PRO A 968 7.25 35.08 36.72
C PRO A 968 6.09 36.10 36.59
N THR A 969 5.94 37.01 37.55
CA THR A 969 4.70 37.80 37.75
C THR A 969 4.34 38.72 36.59
N TRP A 970 5.33 39.28 35.88
CA TRP A 970 5.10 40.18 34.75
C TRP A 970 4.60 39.44 33.51
N PHE A 971 5.11 38.24 33.23
CA PHE A 971 4.69 37.42 32.10
C PHE A 971 3.32 36.76 32.38
N GLN A 972 3.13 36.25 33.61
CA GLN A 972 1.88 35.60 34.05
C GLN A 972 0.64 36.51 33.90
N ASN A 973 0.75 37.79 34.26
CA ASN A 973 -0.43 38.66 34.30
C ASN A 973 -0.88 39.25 32.95
N TYR A 974 0.02 39.40 31.96
CA TYR A 974 -0.29 40.12 30.72
C TYR A 974 -0.19 39.32 29.42
N SER A 975 0.70 38.32 29.35
CA SER A 975 0.90 37.56 28.10
C SER A 975 0.05 36.28 28.05
N GLN A 976 -0.07 35.54 29.17
CA GLN A 976 -0.77 34.25 29.20
C GLN A 976 -2.18 34.36 28.63
N ARG A 977 -3.00 35.33 29.08
CA ARG A 977 -4.39 35.50 28.59
C ARG A 977 -4.50 35.78 27.08
N LYS A 978 -3.49 36.40 26.44
CA LYS A 978 -3.49 36.74 25.00
C LYS A 978 -3.09 35.57 24.09
N TYR A 979 -2.40 34.56 24.63
CA TYR A 979 -1.92 33.40 23.87
C TYR A 979 -2.50 32.06 24.34
N ASP A 980 -3.22 32.04 25.48
CA ASP A 980 -3.99 30.91 26.00
C ASP A 980 -4.96 30.34 24.92
N PRO A 981 -4.79 29.08 24.48
CA PRO A 981 -5.67 28.42 23.52
C PRO A 981 -7.14 28.40 23.94
N GLN A 982 -7.43 28.40 25.25
CA GLN A 982 -8.79 28.41 25.78
C GLN A 982 -9.51 29.72 25.45
N ASN A 983 -8.83 30.86 25.47
CA ASN A 983 -9.42 32.15 25.06
C ASN A 983 -9.69 32.22 23.55
N TYR A 984 -8.83 31.63 22.70
CA TYR A 984 -9.15 31.48 21.28
C TYR A 984 -10.32 30.52 21.06
N GLY A 985 -10.41 29.43 21.82
CA GLY A 985 -11.54 28.51 21.81
C GLY A 985 -12.88 29.20 22.14
N ILE A 986 -12.92 29.96 23.24
CA ILE A 986 -14.12 30.74 23.63
C ILE A 986 -14.50 31.76 22.56
N ARG A 987 -13.54 32.57 22.08
CA ARG A 987 -13.77 33.65 21.12
C ARG A 987 -14.16 33.16 19.72
N SER A 988 -13.72 31.95 19.33
CA SER A 988 -14.10 31.30 18.06
C SER A 988 -15.37 30.44 18.15
N LEU A 989 -16.00 30.33 19.33
CA LEU A 989 -17.15 29.47 19.63
C LEU A 989 -16.87 27.96 19.46
N ALA A 990 -15.71 27.49 19.93
CA ALA A 990 -15.28 26.09 19.90
C ALA A 990 -16.03 25.20 20.93
N ASP A 991 -17.35 25.10 20.78
CA ASP A 991 -18.29 24.43 21.70
C ASP A 991 -18.01 22.95 22.03
N ASN A 992 -17.23 22.24 21.19
CA ASN A 992 -16.76 20.88 21.45
C ASN A 992 -15.61 20.77 22.48
N ARG A 993 -15.25 21.86 23.16
CA ARG A 993 -14.32 21.89 24.30
C ARG A 993 -15.10 22.19 25.58
N ILE A 994 -15.54 21.13 26.26
CA ILE A 994 -16.55 21.24 27.32
C ILE A 994 -15.97 21.95 28.54
N ASP A 995 -14.71 21.72 28.88
CA ASP A 995 -14.07 22.42 30.01
C ASP A 995 -13.87 23.93 29.74
N THR A 996 -14.09 24.37 28.49
CA THR A 996 -13.69 25.67 27.94
C THR A 996 -14.88 26.51 27.45
N LEU A 997 -16.04 26.41 28.11
CA LEU A 997 -17.20 27.27 27.84
C LEU A 997 -17.28 28.40 28.87
N ASN A 998 -17.54 29.63 28.39
CA ASN A 998 -17.61 30.85 29.20
C ASN A 998 -18.71 31.79 28.65
N SER A 999 -19.01 32.87 29.40
CA SER A 999 -19.81 33.99 28.90
C SER A 999 -19.11 34.71 27.74
N ILE A 1000 -19.81 34.94 26.64
CA ILE A 1000 -19.26 35.52 25.40
C ILE A 1000 -20.41 36.14 24.57
N GLN A 1001 -20.16 37.24 23.86
CA GLN A 1001 -21.08 37.75 22.84
C GLN A 1001 -20.32 38.06 21.56
N THR A 1002 -20.80 37.54 20.42
CA THR A 1002 -20.14 37.71 19.12
C THR A 1002 -21.14 37.98 18.00
N LEU A 1003 -20.65 38.66 16.97
CA LEU A 1003 -21.26 38.75 15.66
C LEU A 1003 -20.18 38.42 14.63
N GLN A 1004 -20.18 37.18 14.17
CA GLN A 1004 -19.24 36.67 13.18
C GLN A 1004 -19.77 36.97 11.77
N PHE A 1005 -18.87 37.32 10.85
CA PHE A 1005 -19.17 37.54 9.44
C PHE A 1005 -18.26 36.68 8.57
N ASN A 1006 -18.79 36.10 7.50
CA ASN A 1006 -18.03 35.41 6.46
C ASN A 1006 -18.52 35.80 5.06
N ILE A 1007 -17.59 35.83 4.10
CA ILE A 1007 -17.85 36.12 2.69
C ILE A 1007 -17.08 35.08 1.87
N ASP A 1008 -17.78 34.06 1.36
CA ASP A 1008 -17.18 32.96 0.61
C ASP A 1008 -17.39 33.19 -0.90
N GLN A 1009 -16.33 33.56 -1.64
CA GLN A 1009 -16.44 33.94 -3.06
C GLN A 1009 -15.72 32.96 -3.99
N ARG A 1010 -16.31 32.68 -5.15
CA ARG A 1010 -15.70 31.92 -6.24
C ARG A 1010 -16.03 32.52 -7.60
N TRP A 1011 -15.01 32.65 -8.45
CA TRP A 1011 -15.13 33.07 -9.83
C TRP A 1011 -14.79 31.87 -10.71
N GLN A 1012 -15.78 31.39 -11.46
CA GLN A 1012 -15.64 30.22 -12.31
C GLN A 1012 -15.55 30.65 -13.78
N THR A 1013 -14.63 30.06 -14.54
CA THR A 1013 -14.49 30.25 -16.00
C THR A 1013 -14.69 28.91 -16.70
N LYS A 1014 -14.90 28.93 -18.01
CA LYS A 1014 -14.62 27.75 -18.84
C LYS A 1014 -13.15 27.72 -19.27
N ARG A 1015 -12.63 26.51 -19.52
CA ARG A 1015 -11.34 26.23 -20.17
C ARG A 1015 -11.41 24.96 -21.01
N GLY A 1016 -10.43 24.77 -21.90
CA GLY A 1016 -10.35 23.63 -22.83
C GLY A 1016 -10.73 24.00 -24.26
N MET A 1017 -10.49 23.07 -25.19
CA MET A 1017 -10.78 23.29 -26.62
C MET A 1017 -12.28 23.45 -26.88
N PRO A 1018 -12.69 24.19 -27.94
CA PRO A 1018 -14.09 24.30 -28.35
C PRO A 1018 -14.76 22.92 -28.49
N GLY A 1019 -15.96 22.77 -27.94
CA GLY A 1019 -16.68 21.48 -27.88
C GLY A 1019 -16.24 20.53 -26.75
N ASN A 1020 -15.09 20.75 -26.10
CA ASN A 1020 -14.62 20.02 -24.92
C ASN A 1020 -14.23 20.98 -23.77
N GLN A 1021 -15.05 22.03 -23.59
CA GLN A 1021 -14.89 23.00 -22.52
C GLN A 1021 -15.41 22.44 -21.20
N HIS A 1022 -14.68 22.68 -20.11
CA HIS A 1022 -15.07 22.36 -18.74
C HIS A 1022 -14.98 23.60 -17.84
N THR A 1023 -15.77 23.62 -16.78
CA THR A 1023 -15.77 24.71 -15.79
C THR A 1023 -14.65 24.51 -14.78
N VAL A 1024 -13.88 25.57 -14.49
CA VAL A 1024 -12.83 25.58 -13.46
C VAL A 1024 -13.02 26.77 -12.50
N ASP A 1025 -12.61 26.61 -11.25
CA ASP A 1025 -12.52 27.70 -10.28
C ASP A 1025 -11.25 28.52 -10.61
N PHE A 1026 -11.41 29.66 -11.29
CA PHE A 1026 -10.30 30.57 -11.61
C PHE A 1026 -9.78 31.24 -10.34
N LEU A 1027 -10.68 31.67 -9.46
CA LEU A 1027 -10.36 32.34 -8.21
C LEU A 1027 -11.35 31.88 -7.13
N SER A 1028 -10.86 31.70 -5.91
CA SER A 1028 -11.64 31.52 -4.68
C SER A 1028 -11.06 32.47 -3.62
N LEU A 1029 -11.93 33.22 -2.94
CA LEU A 1029 -11.54 34.12 -1.85
C LEU A 1029 -12.60 34.09 -0.75
N ASN A 1030 -12.25 33.44 0.37
CA ASN A 1030 -13.04 33.45 1.59
C ASN A 1030 -12.46 34.52 2.54
N LEU A 1031 -13.32 35.32 3.15
CA LEU A 1031 -12.97 36.35 4.14
C LEU A 1031 -13.81 36.17 5.40
N GLY A 1032 -13.24 36.39 6.58
CA GLY A 1032 -13.97 36.32 7.84
C GLY A 1032 -13.46 37.29 8.92
N THR A 1033 -14.34 37.67 9.84
CA THR A 1033 -14.02 38.49 11.02
C THR A 1033 -15.09 38.32 12.11
N THR A 1034 -14.76 38.66 13.35
CA THR A 1034 -15.70 38.66 14.49
C THR A 1034 -15.77 40.05 15.12
N LEU A 1035 -16.98 40.59 15.25
CA LEU A 1035 -17.30 41.74 16.10
C LEU A 1035 -17.67 41.24 17.51
N PHE A 1036 -17.20 41.93 18.54
CA PHE A 1036 -17.41 41.62 19.95
C PHE A 1036 -18.11 42.79 20.65
N PRO A 1037 -19.44 42.71 20.92
CA PRO A 1037 -20.18 43.84 21.48
C PRO A 1037 -19.76 44.28 22.88
N ASN A 1038 -19.10 43.42 23.66
CA ASN A 1038 -18.49 43.76 24.96
C ASN A 1038 -16.95 43.67 24.87
N PRO A 1039 -16.28 44.61 24.18
CA PRO A 1039 -14.89 44.45 23.77
C PRO A 1039 -13.92 44.25 24.94
N ASP A 1040 -14.16 44.89 26.09
CA ASP A 1040 -13.31 44.77 27.28
C ASP A 1040 -13.36 43.38 27.92
N ARG A 1041 -14.53 42.71 27.85
CA ARG A 1041 -14.75 41.35 28.39
C ARG A 1041 -14.31 40.28 27.40
N ASP A 1042 -14.65 40.47 26.12
CA ASP A 1042 -14.64 39.41 25.12
C ASP A 1042 -13.43 39.48 24.17
N ASN A 1043 -12.75 40.63 24.07
CA ASN A 1043 -11.73 40.87 23.04
C ASN A 1043 -10.66 41.92 23.43
N PHE A 1044 -10.25 41.95 24.70
CA PHE A 1044 -9.13 42.77 25.18
C PHE A 1044 -9.23 44.28 24.82
N GLY A 1045 -10.45 44.83 24.85
CA GLY A 1045 -10.74 46.24 24.55
C GLY A 1045 -10.89 46.57 23.06
N GLN A 1046 -10.92 45.58 22.16
CA GLN A 1046 -11.05 45.79 20.72
C GLN A 1046 -12.44 45.38 20.20
N LEU A 1047 -13.08 46.21 19.37
CA LEU A 1047 -14.44 45.93 18.85
C LEU A 1047 -14.47 44.78 17.82
N PHE A 1048 -13.43 44.63 17.01
CA PHE A 1048 -13.29 43.58 16.00
C PHE A 1048 -12.06 42.73 16.27
N GLY A 1049 -12.05 41.48 15.82
CA GLY A 1049 -10.94 40.55 15.93
C GLY A 1049 -11.13 39.30 15.08
N LEU A 1050 -10.26 38.30 15.27
CA LEU A 1050 -10.27 37.02 14.54
C LEU A 1050 -10.43 37.18 13.01
N TYR A 1051 -9.74 38.17 12.43
CA TYR A 1051 -9.71 38.36 10.98
C TYR A 1051 -9.05 37.15 10.33
N ASN A 1052 -9.64 36.64 9.26
CA ASN A 1052 -9.11 35.50 8.52
C ASN A 1052 -9.39 35.63 7.02
N TYR A 1053 -8.53 35.03 6.20
CA TYR A 1053 -8.71 34.93 4.76
C TYR A 1053 -8.13 33.62 4.23
N ASP A 1054 -8.73 33.12 3.15
CA ASP A 1054 -8.23 32.01 2.34
C ASP A 1054 -8.43 32.34 0.85
N LEU A 1055 -7.35 32.32 0.10
CA LEU A 1055 -7.24 32.70 -1.31
C LEU A 1055 -6.64 31.54 -2.09
N THR A 1056 -7.29 31.15 -3.19
CA THR A 1056 -6.72 30.28 -4.21
C THR A 1056 -7.00 30.88 -5.58
N TRP A 1057 -5.95 31.25 -6.30
CA TRP A 1057 -6.01 31.76 -7.68
C TRP A 1057 -5.32 30.77 -8.62
N ASN A 1058 -5.95 30.44 -9.73
CA ASN A 1058 -5.43 29.53 -10.76
C ASN A 1058 -5.21 30.29 -12.08
N PRO A 1059 -4.12 31.10 -12.22
CA PRO A 1059 -3.84 31.88 -13.44
C PRO A 1059 -3.87 31.08 -14.75
N GLY A 1060 -3.56 29.79 -14.69
CA GLY A 1060 -3.63 28.83 -15.79
C GLY A 1060 -3.80 27.40 -15.25
N ASP A 1061 -3.71 26.41 -16.11
CA ASP A 1061 -3.99 25.00 -15.74
C ASP A 1061 -2.81 24.28 -15.08
N LYS A 1062 -1.66 24.97 -14.98
CA LYS A 1062 -0.37 24.48 -14.46
C LYS A 1062 0.23 25.37 -13.37
N THR A 1063 -0.49 26.41 -12.96
CA THR A 1063 -0.02 27.41 -11.97
C THR A 1063 -1.14 27.72 -11.00
N ALA A 1064 -0.86 27.61 -9.71
CA ALA A 1064 -1.77 28.00 -8.62
C ALA A 1064 -1.04 28.92 -7.64
N ILE A 1065 -1.65 30.04 -7.28
CA ILE A 1065 -1.19 30.96 -6.23
C ILE A 1065 -2.19 30.86 -5.08
N VAL A 1066 -1.72 30.39 -3.93
CA VAL A 1066 -2.50 30.26 -2.70
C VAL A 1066 -2.03 31.29 -1.69
N SER A 1067 -2.94 31.78 -0.85
CA SER A 1067 -2.58 32.61 0.30
C SER A 1067 -3.61 32.45 1.40
N SER A 1068 -3.20 32.27 2.64
CA SER A 1068 -4.13 32.15 3.76
C SER A 1068 -3.52 32.63 5.06
N GLY A 1069 -4.34 33.24 5.89
CA GLY A 1069 -3.86 33.84 7.13
C GLY A 1069 -4.96 34.23 8.08
N TRP A 1070 -4.56 34.49 9.32
CA TRP A 1070 -5.42 35.02 10.37
C TRP A 1070 -4.64 35.96 11.28
N MET A 1071 -5.34 36.92 11.88
CA MET A 1071 -4.75 37.88 12.80
C MET A 1071 -5.78 38.44 13.77
N ASP A 1072 -5.31 38.92 14.92
CA ASP A 1072 -6.11 39.69 15.85
C ASP A 1072 -5.75 41.18 15.88
N SER A 1073 -6.70 42.01 16.31
CA SER A 1073 -6.60 43.48 16.38
C SER A 1073 -5.73 44.00 17.51
N PHE A 1074 -5.69 43.30 18.64
CA PHE A 1074 -5.05 43.81 19.85
C PHE A 1074 -3.52 43.89 19.74
N GLU A 1075 -2.92 44.81 20.51
CA GLU A 1075 -1.47 44.97 20.54
C GLU A 1075 -0.78 43.69 21.03
N GLY A 1076 0.24 43.23 20.32
CA GLY A 1076 0.87 41.94 20.58
C GLY A 1076 -0.12 40.77 20.41
N SER A 1077 -0.84 40.74 19.29
CA SER A 1077 -1.65 39.59 18.87
C SER A 1077 -0.83 38.55 18.13
N ALA A 1078 -1.31 37.30 18.16
CA ALA A 1078 -0.87 36.29 17.21
C ALA A 1078 -1.32 36.68 15.79
N LYS A 1079 -0.42 36.48 14.82
CA LYS A 1079 -0.64 36.82 13.40
C LYS A 1079 0.04 35.77 12.54
N VAL A 1080 -0.68 35.20 11.59
CA VAL A 1080 -0.18 34.19 10.66
C VAL A 1080 -0.58 34.58 9.25
N ALA A 1081 0.38 34.57 8.33
CA ALA A 1081 0.10 34.75 6.90
C ALA A 1081 0.97 33.81 6.07
N ASN A 1082 0.37 33.16 5.08
CA ASN A 1082 1.04 32.29 4.13
C ASN A 1082 0.76 32.82 2.73
N LEU A 1083 1.75 32.83 1.86
CA LEU A 1083 1.63 33.07 0.42
C LEU A 1083 2.44 31.96 -0.27
N GLY A 1084 1.88 31.31 -1.28
CA GLY A 1084 2.54 30.20 -1.97
C GLY A 1084 2.20 30.20 -3.46
N ALA A 1085 3.16 29.82 -4.29
CA ALA A 1085 3.00 29.61 -5.72
C ALA A 1085 3.46 28.19 -6.08
N PHE A 1086 2.57 27.43 -6.71
CA PHE A 1086 2.84 26.12 -7.29
C PHE A 1086 2.91 26.22 -8.81
N TYR A 1087 3.84 25.49 -9.42
CA TYR A 1087 3.88 25.25 -10.86
C TYR A 1087 4.15 23.77 -11.15
N THR A 1088 3.41 23.16 -12.07
CA THR A 1088 3.47 21.72 -12.37
C THR A 1088 3.51 21.44 -13.87
N ARG A 1089 4.18 20.35 -14.26
CA ARG A 1089 4.26 19.86 -15.65
C ARG A 1089 3.95 18.37 -15.70
N ASP A 1090 3.50 17.91 -16.88
CA ASP A 1090 3.05 16.53 -17.11
C ASP A 1090 4.23 15.53 -17.03
N ASP A 1091 5.45 16.02 -17.26
CA ASP A 1091 6.72 15.31 -17.04
C ASP A 1091 7.10 15.11 -15.55
N ARG A 1092 6.19 15.44 -14.61
CA ARG A 1092 6.36 15.39 -13.15
C ARG A 1092 7.28 16.45 -12.56
N THR A 1093 7.77 17.40 -13.36
CA THR A 1093 8.41 18.60 -12.80
C THR A 1093 7.41 19.35 -11.94
N ASN A 1094 7.80 19.70 -10.72
CA ASN A 1094 7.06 20.59 -9.85
C ASN A 1094 7.99 21.65 -9.25
N LEU A 1095 7.44 22.84 -9.05
CA LEU A 1095 8.05 23.96 -8.33
C LEU A 1095 7.07 24.44 -7.28
N TYR A 1096 7.59 24.78 -6.10
CA TYR A 1096 6.87 25.48 -5.06
C TYR A 1096 7.76 26.59 -4.50
N LEU A 1097 7.20 27.78 -4.36
CA LEU A 1097 7.81 28.89 -3.63
C LEU A 1097 6.77 29.46 -2.68
N GLY A 1098 7.05 29.44 -1.38
CA GLY A 1098 6.15 29.93 -0.36
C GLY A 1098 6.84 30.79 0.69
N PHE A 1099 6.10 31.76 1.22
CA PHE A 1099 6.50 32.61 2.34
C PHE A 1099 5.47 32.48 3.46
N ARG A 1100 5.94 32.28 4.69
CA ARG A 1100 5.15 32.18 5.91
C ARG A 1100 5.63 33.20 6.94
N TYR A 1101 4.73 34.04 7.38
CA TYR A 1101 4.90 34.93 8.52
C TYR A 1101 4.17 34.39 9.74
N TYR A 1102 4.81 34.43 10.91
CA TYR A 1102 4.23 34.03 12.18
C TYR A 1102 4.70 34.91 13.35
N ASN A 1103 3.75 35.59 14.02
CA ASN A 1103 3.91 36.36 15.25
C ASN A 1103 3.23 35.59 16.41
N PRO A 1104 3.81 35.47 17.62
CA PRO A 1104 4.76 36.42 18.25
C PRO A 1104 6.26 36.19 18.08
N ILE A 1105 6.70 35.07 17.49
CA ILE A 1105 8.14 34.76 17.33
C ILE A 1105 8.81 35.45 16.12
N ASP A 1106 8.10 36.39 15.47
CA ASP A 1106 8.51 37.15 14.27
C ASP A 1106 9.19 36.30 13.16
N SER A 1107 8.78 35.04 13.02
CA SER A 1107 9.32 34.12 12.01
C SER A 1107 8.82 34.50 10.62
N ARG A 1108 9.72 34.53 9.66
CA ARG A 1108 9.56 35.03 8.28
C ARG A 1108 10.17 34.00 7.33
N LEU A 1109 9.59 32.81 7.33
CA LEU A 1109 10.08 31.63 6.64
C LEU A 1109 9.79 31.68 5.13
N LEU A 1110 10.84 31.68 4.32
CA LEU A 1110 10.79 31.38 2.89
C LEU A 1110 11.11 29.90 2.66
N THR A 1111 10.20 29.19 1.99
CA THR A 1111 10.35 27.81 1.55
C THR A 1111 10.39 27.75 0.03
N GLY A 1112 11.51 27.32 -0.55
CA GLY A 1112 11.60 26.91 -1.95
C GLY A 1112 11.66 25.39 -2.04
N ALA A 1113 10.94 24.78 -2.99
CA ALA A 1113 11.06 23.37 -3.33
C ALA A 1113 10.93 23.14 -4.84
N VAL A 1114 11.70 22.18 -5.36
CA VAL A 1114 11.74 21.82 -6.77
C VAL A 1114 11.96 20.32 -6.92
N ASN A 1115 11.15 19.67 -7.76
CA ASN A 1115 11.53 18.44 -8.44
C ASN A 1115 11.62 18.76 -9.93
N TYR A 1116 12.79 18.66 -10.55
CA TYR A 1116 13.00 19.02 -11.96
C TYR A 1116 13.68 17.89 -12.72
N ILE A 1117 13.07 17.48 -13.84
CA ILE A 1117 13.62 16.43 -14.72
C ILE A 1117 14.30 17.09 -15.92
N PHE A 1118 15.63 17.21 -15.88
CA PHE A 1118 16.44 17.78 -16.96
C PHE A 1118 16.42 16.92 -18.22
N SER A 1119 16.31 15.61 -18.04
CA SER A 1119 16.31 14.61 -19.12
C SER A 1119 15.74 13.28 -18.60
N PRO A 1120 15.39 12.33 -19.48
CA PRO A 1120 14.99 10.97 -19.07
C PRO A 1120 16.02 10.18 -18.23
N LYS A 1121 17.23 10.71 -18.02
CA LYS A 1121 18.32 10.10 -17.24
C LYS A 1121 18.67 10.85 -15.94
N TYR A 1122 18.17 12.07 -15.74
CA TYR A 1122 18.59 12.93 -14.63
C TYR A 1122 17.46 13.80 -14.09
N ALA A 1123 17.27 13.76 -12.77
CA ALA A 1123 16.37 14.61 -12.02
C ALA A 1123 17.09 15.22 -10.80
N ILE A 1124 16.64 16.39 -10.34
CA ILE A 1124 17.00 16.97 -9.05
C ILE A 1124 15.74 17.20 -8.23
N THR A 1125 15.77 16.74 -6.99
CA THR A 1125 14.88 17.20 -5.93
C THR A 1125 15.67 18.13 -5.02
N ALA A 1126 15.23 19.36 -4.81
CA ALA A 1126 15.83 20.27 -3.84
C ALA A 1126 14.75 20.97 -3.01
N ALA A 1127 15.06 21.24 -1.75
CA ALA A 1127 14.25 22.04 -0.84
C ALA A 1127 15.16 22.98 -0.04
N SER A 1128 14.66 24.17 0.29
CA SER A 1128 15.37 25.14 1.13
C SER A 1128 14.35 25.92 1.96
N ASN A 1129 14.58 25.95 3.27
CA ASN A 1129 13.80 26.68 4.26
C ASN A 1129 14.72 27.69 4.94
N TYR A 1130 14.49 28.97 4.71
CA TYR A 1130 15.25 30.07 5.32
C TYR A 1130 14.32 31.03 6.04
N ASP A 1131 14.51 31.20 7.35
CA ASP A 1131 13.73 32.13 8.17
C ASP A 1131 14.49 33.45 8.33
N PHE A 1132 13.95 34.52 7.73
CA PHE A 1132 14.51 35.88 7.82
C PHE A 1132 14.30 36.55 9.18
N GLY A 1133 13.42 36.01 10.05
CA GLY A 1133 13.23 36.49 11.42
C GLY A 1133 14.35 36.02 12.34
N THR A 1134 14.63 34.72 12.33
CA THR A 1134 15.76 34.12 13.07
C THR A 1134 17.10 34.25 12.33
N SER A 1135 17.09 34.61 11.05
CA SER A 1135 18.25 34.59 10.13
C SER A 1135 18.88 33.19 9.92
N MET A 1136 18.08 32.13 10.06
CA MET A 1136 18.55 30.74 10.07
C MET A 1136 18.03 29.91 8.89
N ALA A 1137 18.90 29.06 8.33
CA ALA A 1137 18.56 28.10 7.28
C ALA A 1137 18.03 26.78 7.90
N LEU A 1138 16.74 26.75 8.24
CA LEU A 1138 16.12 25.72 9.09
C LEU A 1138 16.29 24.29 8.58
N SER A 1139 15.99 24.01 7.30
CA SER A 1139 16.27 22.73 6.65
C SER A 1139 16.43 22.93 5.14
N ASN A 1140 17.50 22.36 4.59
CA ASN A 1140 17.86 22.45 3.20
C ASN A 1140 18.30 21.07 2.73
N SER A 1141 17.90 20.66 1.53
CA SER A 1141 18.33 19.42 0.92
C SER A 1141 18.46 19.55 -0.60
N LEU A 1142 19.40 18.80 -1.18
CA LEU A 1142 19.60 18.67 -2.61
C LEU A 1142 19.94 17.21 -2.91
N VAL A 1143 19.07 16.55 -3.68
CA VAL A 1143 19.24 15.18 -4.14
C VAL A 1143 19.36 15.18 -5.67
N VAL A 1144 20.52 14.77 -6.16
CA VAL A 1144 20.77 14.52 -7.59
C VAL A 1144 20.50 13.04 -7.86
N THR A 1145 19.50 12.75 -8.69
CA THR A 1145 19.13 11.38 -9.07
C THR A 1145 19.48 11.12 -10.53
N ARG A 1146 20.34 10.11 -10.77
CA ARG A 1146 20.58 9.53 -12.08
C ARG A 1146 19.72 8.28 -12.27
N MET A 1147 18.80 8.35 -13.22
CA MET A 1147 18.06 7.20 -13.73
C MET A 1147 18.91 6.48 -14.78
N GLY A 1148 19.53 5.37 -14.37
CA GLY A 1148 20.18 4.43 -15.28
C GLY A 1148 19.16 3.52 -15.98
N LYS A 1149 19.66 2.53 -16.72
CA LYS A 1149 18.83 1.53 -17.39
C LYS A 1149 18.25 0.50 -16.40
N ASP A 1150 19.08 0.11 -15.43
CA ASP A 1150 18.85 -1.03 -14.52
C ASP A 1150 18.98 -0.62 -13.03
N LEU A 1151 19.52 0.58 -12.78
CA LEU A 1151 19.78 1.15 -11.46
C LEU A 1151 19.37 2.62 -11.42
N GLN A 1152 18.77 3.05 -10.31
CA GLN A 1152 18.69 4.45 -9.91
C GLN A 1152 19.80 4.74 -8.89
N LEU A 1153 20.57 5.80 -9.11
CA LEU A 1153 21.59 6.29 -8.20
C LEU A 1153 21.18 7.68 -7.70
N SER A 1154 21.14 7.88 -6.38
CA SER A 1154 20.82 9.18 -5.77
C SER A 1154 21.96 9.63 -4.86
N LEU A 1155 22.44 10.85 -5.04
CA LEU A 1155 23.35 11.54 -4.12
C LEU A 1155 22.62 12.70 -3.48
N GLY A 1156 22.41 12.62 -2.16
CA GLY A 1156 21.77 13.64 -1.34
C GLY A 1156 22.76 14.38 -0.45
N ILE A 1157 22.63 15.70 -0.38
CA ILE A 1157 23.23 16.54 0.67
C ILE A 1157 22.11 17.28 1.42
N SER A 1158 22.35 17.61 2.69
CA SER A 1158 21.42 18.38 3.49
C SER A 1158 22.11 19.25 4.55
N TYR A 1159 21.42 20.31 4.99
CA TYR A 1159 21.87 21.17 6.08
C TYR A 1159 20.71 21.79 6.86
N ASN A 1160 20.71 21.58 8.17
CA ASN A 1160 19.79 22.17 9.14
C ASN A 1160 20.59 23.05 10.10
N ALA A 1161 20.37 24.36 10.08
CA ALA A 1161 21.11 25.32 10.92
C ALA A 1161 20.72 25.24 12.41
N THR A 1162 19.48 24.87 12.73
CA THR A 1162 18.94 24.84 14.10
C THR A 1162 19.59 23.77 14.97
N THR A 1163 19.88 22.61 14.39
CA THR A 1163 20.71 21.56 15.00
C THR A 1163 22.19 21.69 14.61
N ASN A 1164 22.52 22.58 13.66
CA ASN A 1164 23.78 22.63 12.92
C ASN A 1164 24.22 21.23 12.47
N ASN A 1165 23.34 20.56 11.72
CA ASN A 1165 23.49 19.20 11.21
C ASN A 1165 23.68 19.24 9.70
N PHE A 1166 24.88 18.87 9.23
CA PHE A 1166 25.14 18.60 7.82
C PHE A 1166 24.94 17.10 7.56
N GLY A 1167 24.26 16.76 6.47
CA GLY A 1167 24.00 15.39 6.05
C GLY A 1167 24.50 15.09 4.64
N LEU A 1168 24.94 13.84 4.45
CA LEU A 1168 25.29 13.23 3.17
C LEU A 1168 24.61 11.85 3.09
N THR A 1169 23.99 11.54 1.97
CA THR A 1169 23.30 10.27 1.73
C THR A 1169 23.63 9.76 0.33
N PHE A 1170 23.97 8.48 0.21
CA PHE A 1170 24.19 7.84 -1.09
C PHE A 1170 23.34 6.58 -1.20
N GLN A 1171 22.44 6.56 -2.18
CA GLN A 1171 21.46 5.49 -2.35
C GLN A 1171 21.61 4.84 -3.73
N ILE A 1172 21.73 3.51 -3.74
CA ILE A 1172 21.61 2.67 -4.93
C ILE A 1172 20.29 1.92 -4.83
N MET A 1173 19.44 2.01 -5.86
CA MET A 1173 18.19 1.26 -5.95
C MET A 1173 18.10 0.51 -7.29
N PRO A 1174 18.16 -0.83 -7.30
CA PRO A 1174 17.91 -1.62 -8.51
C PRO A 1174 16.48 -1.41 -9.03
N ILE A 1175 16.33 -1.25 -10.34
CA ILE A 1175 15.02 -1.05 -10.97
C ILE A 1175 14.14 -2.31 -10.82
N LEU A 1176 14.77 -3.48 -10.71
CA LEU A 1176 14.12 -4.77 -10.40
C LEU A 1176 13.33 -4.75 -9.07
N ALA A 1177 13.77 -3.97 -8.08
CA ALA A 1177 13.12 -3.86 -6.77
C ALA A 1177 11.92 -2.89 -6.75
N THR A 1178 11.63 -2.19 -7.86
CA THR A 1178 10.74 -1.01 -7.82
C THR A 1178 9.24 -1.30 -7.80
N TYR A 1179 8.80 -2.55 -7.97
CA TYR A 1179 7.38 -2.90 -7.97
C TYR A 1179 6.72 -2.97 -6.58
N GLY A 1180 7.50 -3.11 -5.51
CA GLY A 1180 7.00 -3.07 -4.13
C GLY A 1180 7.25 -1.74 -3.41
N ASN A 1181 8.47 -1.19 -3.50
CA ASN A 1181 8.99 -0.23 -2.51
C ASN A 1181 8.87 1.27 -2.87
N ARG A 1182 8.15 1.63 -3.93
CA ARG A 1182 8.26 2.96 -4.58
C ARG A 1182 7.76 4.19 -3.80
N MET A 1183 7.21 4.04 -2.58
CA MET A 1183 6.66 5.17 -1.79
C MET A 1183 7.08 5.25 -0.30
N GLN A 1184 7.81 4.28 0.27
CA GLN A 1184 8.16 4.29 1.72
C GLN A 1184 9.60 4.73 2.02
N MET A 1185 10.61 4.25 1.28
CA MET A 1185 12.03 4.50 1.62
C MET A 1185 12.44 5.98 1.63
N LEU A 1186 11.75 6.83 0.84
CA LEU A 1186 11.95 8.29 0.85
C LEU A 1186 11.33 9.00 2.07
N ASN A 1187 10.51 8.32 2.88
CA ASN A 1187 9.96 8.88 4.12
C ASN A 1187 10.75 8.46 5.37
N ASN A 1188 11.28 7.23 5.44
CA ASN A 1188 12.03 6.76 6.62
C ASN A 1188 13.37 7.50 6.81
N ASN A 1189 14.07 7.88 5.73
CA ASN A 1189 15.22 8.80 5.79
C ASN A 1189 14.81 10.28 6.03
N GLY A 1190 13.58 10.54 6.49
CA GLY A 1190 13.01 11.88 6.72
C GLY A 1190 13.52 12.63 7.96
N GLY A 1191 14.76 12.36 8.39
CA GLY A 1191 15.46 13.10 9.45
C GLY A 1191 16.28 14.29 8.93
N LEU A 1192 15.89 14.87 7.79
CA LEU A 1192 16.59 15.93 7.05
C LEU A 1192 15.65 17.13 6.79
#